data_AF-A0A1H0SRN8-F1
#
_entry.id   AF-A0A1H0SRN8-F1
#
_cell.length_a   1.000
_cell.length_b   1.000
_cell.length_c   1.000
_cell.angle_alpha   90.00
_cell.angle_beta   90.00
_cell.angle_gamma   90.00
#
_symmetry.space_group_name_H-M   'P 1'
#
loop_
_entity.id
_entity.type
_entity.pdbx_description
1 polymer ?
#
loop_
_entity_poly.entity_id
_entity_poly.type
_entity_poly.pdbx_seq_one_letter_code
_entity_poly.pdbx_strand_id
1 'polypeptide(L)'
;MSEQVPFDIAVDRDEAFRFEYGPGTTAYLAHDPARESGDPVVQLDDGRTVEQAQASLFESVFSIQTFRLADGGNQLVEDADPLTGYVAPEADTSLVQLRRMPPMPGPLWPRFPAVVVSNSTRPDYTAVLDATMAAIAERAPRDWVKLSLRCTATVARMELAATVVFANGEVRAWSPPAMVSQWLHRLRMRCYRPVDGVWSTAQFEFAQGTPGTHAFGDPQAGPSWQVGKTDLAHLRHVTEDLRALPRGPYAIAPWQLEAALGIHQRLRAQGIQRVVSGDRPADSGGRTELVRLFDGTDTTGRPAWYRPQVSAMELDAVLHYLENAPLVLSSRGLTEDLLGDGDGDEPTVPMGFHTDGRWIWPSAVAYYLREHNVPPVLHLVDHIRENGYELPVEVPRIAMSRAAALAMGRPWDDESSVVEALKEAHAPVFHVVSRYAISPKRYSWGYHQDQAWCLIRDGDWYVVYWADGDSTRSSMRFGDARNAAAHLAGQLVAGHQEFQYQLDEEIYWWQTPYDTVSDLDPSLENFTQVMTTQPPADVEVDRYGTPDGNLLFLADTPFEQRGLPADHAEREYHRYRLVGDTWVVVTAVAEAGGRLYLVPKPISEYLASGHMVEISAPPAAPSPPTLPPITDGMREEARRNPGGWVWCADPEVDPRYIEGVPNFALLGAYKVDQAGELTGETYLNDDYRPGPSKRGFPEPRTEFELVLNFIAAGWLPHERILGAALGSPFILDIDSPDKLRVGVDGQGRRFLVVYSSPRYAPRGGTGTMQADGRALLPLLADATLVVNPGGEMSIELPGNDLIAAGRMPG
;
A
#
# COMPACT_ATOMS: atom_id res chain seq x y z
N MET A 1 -4.96 -24.40 -23.32
CA MET A 1 -6.39 -24.74 -23.43
C MET A 1 -7.12 -23.72 -22.60
N SER A 2 -8.02 -22.93 -23.20
CA SER A 2 -8.84 -21.97 -22.44
C SER A 2 -9.62 -22.75 -21.40
N GLU A 3 -9.31 -22.54 -20.12
CA GLU A 3 -10.07 -23.10 -19.01
C GLU A 3 -11.43 -22.38 -19.02
N GLN A 4 -12.45 -23.02 -19.61
CA GLN A 4 -13.75 -22.39 -19.81
C GLN A 4 -14.44 -22.18 -18.45
N VAL A 5 -14.91 -20.95 -18.27
CA VAL A 5 -15.45 -20.45 -16.99
C VAL A 5 -16.81 -21.11 -16.73
N PRO A 6 -17.03 -21.69 -15.52
CA PRO A 6 -18.32 -22.27 -15.17
C PRO A 6 -19.41 -21.18 -15.07
N PHE A 7 -20.70 -21.57 -15.13
CA PHE A 7 -21.78 -20.62 -14.88
C PHE A 7 -21.92 -20.37 -13.39
N ASP A 8 -21.65 -19.15 -12.95
CA ASP A 8 -21.86 -18.69 -11.59
C ASP A 8 -23.32 -18.28 -11.37
N ILE A 9 -23.95 -18.94 -10.39
CA ILE A 9 -25.37 -18.84 -10.07
C ILE A 9 -25.53 -18.33 -8.63
N ALA A 10 -26.36 -17.30 -8.48
CA ALA A 10 -26.86 -16.82 -7.20
C ALA A 10 -28.33 -17.22 -7.06
N VAL A 11 -28.74 -17.61 -5.86
CA VAL A 11 -30.13 -17.87 -5.52
C VAL A 11 -30.60 -16.84 -4.50
N ASP A 12 -31.71 -16.19 -4.83
CA ASP A 12 -32.50 -15.40 -3.89
C ASP A 12 -33.94 -15.94 -3.90
N ARG A 13 -34.42 -16.41 -2.74
CA ARG A 13 -35.71 -17.09 -2.60
C ARG A 13 -35.87 -18.21 -3.64
N ASP A 14 -36.94 -18.23 -4.44
CA ASP A 14 -37.19 -19.29 -5.42
C ASP A 14 -36.71 -18.97 -6.84
N GLU A 15 -35.84 -17.96 -6.97
CA GLU A 15 -35.27 -17.51 -8.23
C GLU A 15 -33.76 -17.72 -8.28
N ALA A 16 -33.27 -18.08 -9.47
CA ALA A 16 -31.85 -18.29 -9.75
C ALA A 16 -31.40 -17.31 -10.83
N PHE A 17 -30.25 -16.69 -10.62
CA PHE A 17 -29.70 -15.66 -11.50
C PHE A 17 -28.26 -16.02 -11.85
N ARG A 18 -27.85 -15.67 -13.07
CA ARG A 18 -26.41 -15.60 -13.38
C ARG A 18 -25.85 -14.33 -12.77
N PHE A 19 -24.64 -14.40 -12.25
CA PHE A 19 -23.93 -13.24 -11.71
C PHE A 19 -22.45 -13.30 -12.06
N GLU A 20 -21.78 -12.15 -11.94
CA GLU A 20 -20.33 -12.00 -12.02
C GLU A 20 -19.80 -11.48 -10.68
N TYR A 21 -18.60 -11.89 -10.26
CA TYR A 21 -18.01 -11.36 -9.02
C TYR A 21 -17.64 -9.88 -9.19
N GLY A 22 -18.11 -9.04 -8.27
CA GLY A 22 -17.74 -7.64 -8.18
C GLY A 22 -16.57 -7.41 -7.21
N PRO A 23 -16.18 -6.14 -6.98
CA PRO A 23 -15.15 -5.78 -6.02
C PRO A 23 -15.58 -6.15 -4.60
N GLY A 24 -14.59 -6.52 -3.77
CA GLY A 24 -14.83 -6.92 -2.39
C GLY A 24 -15.66 -8.20 -2.28
N THR A 25 -16.85 -8.09 -1.68
CA THR A 25 -17.79 -9.19 -1.42
C THR A 25 -19.09 -9.03 -2.23
N THR A 26 -19.05 -8.23 -3.29
CA THR A 26 -20.23 -7.92 -4.12
C THR A 26 -20.38 -8.85 -5.31
N ALA A 27 -21.59 -8.92 -5.84
CA ALA A 27 -21.97 -9.66 -7.03
C ALA A 27 -22.69 -8.71 -7.99
N TYR A 28 -22.33 -8.79 -9.26
CA TYR A 28 -22.95 -8.06 -10.35
C TYR A 28 -23.98 -8.94 -11.05
N LEU A 29 -25.23 -8.49 -11.05
CA LEU A 29 -26.34 -9.12 -11.76
C LEU A 29 -26.72 -8.26 -12.95
N ALA A 30 -27.22 -8.90 -14.01
CA ALA A 30 -27.81 -8.14 -15.12
C ALA A 30 -28.96 -7.28 -14.57
N HIS A 31 -28.95 -5.98 -14.88
CA HIS A 31 -30.00 -5.08 -14.42
C HIS A 31 -31.34 -5.45 -15.06
N ASP A 32 -32.35 -5.70 -14.23
CA ASP A 32 -33.72 -5.92 -14.66
C ASP A 32 -34.62 -4.83 -14.04
N PRO A 33 -35.07 -3.83 -14.82
CA PRO A 33 -35.88 -2.73 -14.30
C PRO A 33 -37.27 -3.17 -13.81
N ALA A 34 -37.71 -4.40 -14.10
CA ALA A 34 -38.94 -4.96 -13.52
C ALA A 34 -38.72 -5.56 -12.12
N ARG A 35 -37.48 -5.75 -11.69
CA ARG A 35 -37.10 -6.32 -10.39
C ARG A 35 -36.92 -5.20 -9.36
N GLU A 36 -37.79 -5.12 -8.37
CA GLU A 36 -37.59 -4.24 -7.20
C GLU A 36 -36.60 -4.87 -6.22
N SER A 37 -35.30 -4.83 -6.56
CA SER A 37 -34.24 -5.40 -5.70
C SER A 37 -33.79 -4.46 -4.57
N GLY A 38 -33.86 -3.16 -4.80
CA GLY A 38 -33.26 -2.15 -3.92
C GLY A 38 -31.73 -2.11 -3.96
N ASP A 39 -31.10 -2.94 -4.81
CA ASP A 39 -29.65 -2.96 -5.02
C ASP A 39 -29.22 -1.73 -5.83
N PRO A 40 -28.04 -1.14 -5.54
CA PRO A 40 -27.51 -0.03 -6.33
C PRO A 40 -27.22 -0.48 -7.77
N VAL A 41 -27.66 0.33 -8.73
CA VAL A 41 -27.38 0.13 -10.16
C VAL A 41 -26.11 0.88 -10.53
N VAL A 42 -25.13 0.17 -11.10
CA VAL A 42 -23.80 0.67 -11.44
C VAL A 42 -23.51 0.40 -12.91
N GLN A 43 -22.82 1.34 -13.56
CA GLN A 43 -22.30 1.17 -14.91
C GLN A 43 -20.84 0.71 -14.85
N LEU A 44 -20.53 -0.42 -15.49
CA LEU A 44 -19.17 -0.96 -15.57
C LEU A 44 -18.36 -0.25 -16.67
N ASP A 45 -17.03 -0.38 -16.61
CA ASP A 45 -16.10 0.22 -17.59
C ASP A 45 -16.34 -0.25 -19.04
N ASP A 46 -16.93 -1.44 -19.20
CA ASP A 46 -17.31 -2.01 -20.51
C ASP A 46 -18.67 -1.49 -21.03
N GLY A 47 -19.32 -0.58 -20.29
CA GLY A 47 -20.59 0.05 -20.63
C GLY A 47 -21.83 -0.72 -20.19
N ARG A 48 -21.69 -1.94 -19.64
CA ARG A 48 -22.83 -2.72 -19.12
C ARG A 48 -23.40 -2.07 -17.86
N THR A 49 -24.72 -2.12 -17.72
CA THR A 49 -25.44 -1.69 -16.52
C THR A 49 -25.79 -2.93 -15.70
N VAL A 50 -25.36 -2.96 -14.44
CA VAL A 50 -25.53 -4.10 -13.53
C VAL A 50 -26.11 -3.65 -12.19
N GLU A 51 -26.83 -4.54 -11.53
CA GLU A 51 -27.19 -4.41 -10.12
C GLU A 51 -26.06 -4.98 -9.26
N GLN A 52 -25.58 -4.19 -8.30
CA GLN A 52 -24.49 -4.59 -7.40
C GLN A 52 -25.06 -5.02 -6.04
N ALA A 53 -25.22 -6.33 -5.86
CA ALA A 53 -25.73 -6.93 -4.64
C ALA A 53 -24.59 -7.39 -3.70
N GLN A 54 -24.88 -7.56 -2.41
CA GLN A 54 -23.98 -8.24 -1.48
C GLN A 54 -24.10 -9.75 -1.64
N ALA A 55 -22.99 -10.44 -1.97
CA ALA A 55 -23.03 -11.88 -2.23
C ALA A 55 -23.47 -12.69 -1.00
N SER A 56 -23.21 -12.20 0.21
CA SER A 56 -23.60 -12.85 1.48
C SER A 56 -25.11 -12.80 1.75
N LEU A 57 -25.86 -11.92 1.07
CA LEU A 57 -27.31 -11.82 1.20
C LEU A 57 -28.05 -12.85 0.36
N PHE A 58 -27.43 -13.41 -0.69
CA PHE A 58 -28.00 -14.55 -1.39
C PHE A 58 -28.13 -15.75 -0.46
N GLU A 59 -29.16 -16.56 -0.69
CA GLU A 59 -29.33 -17.83 0.01
C GLU A 59 -28.13 -18.74 -0.28
N SER A 60 -27.74 -18.81 -1.54
CA SER A 60 -26.66 -19.66 -2.02
C SER A 60 -26.01 -19.06 -3.26
N VAL A 61 -24.69 -19.22 -3.33
CA VAL A 61 -23.88 -18.91 -4.49
C VAL A 61 -23.11 -20.16 -4.88
N PHE A 62 -23.16 -20.57 -6.14
CA PHE A 62 -22.50 -21.77 -6.64
C PHE A 62 -22.25 -21.72 -8.14
N SER A 63 -21.38 -22.60 -8.61
CA SER A 63 -21.12 -22.80 -10.03
C SER A 63 -21.80 -24.08 -10.54
N ILE A 64 -22.32 -24.05 -11.77
CA ILE A 64 -22.91 -25.21 -12.47
C ILE A 64 -22.22 -25.45 -13.81
N GLN A 65 -21.98 -26.73 -14.11
CA GLN A 65 -21.53 -27.21 -15.41
C GLN A 65 -22.27 -28.51 -15.77
N THR A 66 -22.50 -28.76 -17.06
CA THR A 66 -23.07 -30.02 -17.55
C THR A 66 -22.03 -30.78 -18.35
N PHE A 67 -21.83 -32.05 -18.04
CA PHE A 67 -20.89 -32.92 -18.74
C PHE A 67 -21.62 -34.05 -19.48
N ARG A 68 -21.20 -34.33 -20.71
CA ARG A 68 -21.47 -35.58 -21.41
C ARG A 68 -20.47 -36.63 -20.96
N LEU A 69 -20.95 -37.78 -20.51
CA LEU A 69 -20.10 -38.93 -20.16
C LEU A 69 -19.69 -39.68 -21.44
N ALA A 70 -18.40 -39.99 -21.57
CA ALA A 70 -17.88 -40.77 -22.68
C ALA A 70 -16.67 -41.63 -22.22
N ASP A 71 -16.45 -42.76 -22.89
CA ASP A 71 -15.41 -43.74 -22.54
C ASP A 71 -13.98 -43.16 -22.59
N GLY A 72 -13.77 -42.10 -23.38
CA GLY A 72 -12.50 -41.37 -23.53
C GLY A 72 -12.32 -40.18 -22.59
N GLY A 73 -13.26 -39.93 -21.67
CA GLY A 73 -13.26 -38.79 -20.75
C GLY A 73 -14.49 -37.89 -20.92
N ASN A 74 -14.88 -37.24 -19.83
CA ASN A 74 -16.09 -36.41 -19.79
C ASN A 74 -15.89 -35.11 -20.58
N GLN A 75 -16.87 -34.74 -21.40
CA GLN A 75 -16.85 -33.54 -22.23
C GLN A 75 -17.83 -32.50 -21.69
N LEU A 76 -17.41 -31.24 -21.60
CA LEU A 76 -18.30 -30.14 -21.19
C LEU A 76 -19.34 -29.87 -22.29
N VAL A 77 -20.59 -29.63 -21.91
CA VAL A 77 -21.69 -29.21 -22.79
C VAL A 77 -21.87 -27.70 -22.63
N GLU A 78 -21.30 -26.93 -23.56
CA GLU A 78 -21.20 -25.46 -23.46
C GLU A 78 -22.55 -24.74 -23.57
N ASP A 79 -23.49 -25.32 -24.32
CA ASP A 79 -24.83 -24.78 -24.59
C ASP A 79 -25.88 -25.16 -23.53
N ALA A 80 -25.48 -25.89 -22.49
CA ALA A 80 -26.38 -26.30 -21.42
C ALA A 80 -26.66 -25.14 -20.44
N ASP A 81 -27.69 -24.34 -20.75
CA ASP A 81 -28.13 -23.24 -19.90
C ASP A 81 -28.66 -23.75 -18.54
N PRO A 82 -27.99 -23.43 -17.41
CA PRO A 82 -28.43 -23.86 -16.09
C PRO A 82 -29.72 -23.20 -15.62
N LEU A 83 -30.17 -22.08 -16.21
CA LEU A 83 -31.41 -21.42 -15.78
C LEU A 83 -32.66 -22.10 -16.34
N THR A 84 -32.61 -22.58 -17.58
CA THR A 84 -33.74 -23.25 -18.26
C THR A 84 -33.63 -24.78 -18.25
N GLY A 85 -32.46 -25.32 -17.93
CA GLY A 85 -32.15 -26.74 -18.09
C GLY A 85 -31.85 -27.12 -19.53
N TYR A 86 -31.35 -28.33 -19.73
CA TYR A 86 -30.87 -28.84 -21.01
C TYR A 86 -31.26 -30.31 -21.20
N VAL A 87 -31.87 -30.64 -22.34
CA VAL A 87 -32.17 -32.02 -22.73
C VAL A 87 -31.17 -32.44 -23.80
N ALA A 88 -30.54 -33.59 -23.63
CA ALA A 88 -29.62 -34.11 -24.64
C ALA A 88 -30.34 -34.27 -25.99
N PRO A 89 -29.71 -33.90 -27.11
CA PRO A 89 -30.32 -34.04 -28.43
C PRO A 89 -30.46 -35.52 -28.85
N GLU A 90 -29.52 -36.37 -28.43
CA GLU A 90 -29.42 -37.79 -28.81
C GLU A 90 -29.80 -38.72 -27.63
N ALA A 91 -30.46 -39.83 -27.92
CA ALA A 91 -31.00 -40.75 -26.91
C ALA A 91 -29.94 -41.58 -26.17
N ASP A 92 -28.77 -41.81 -26.77
CA ASP A 92 -27.63 -42.54 -26.19
C ASP A 92 -26.70 -41.65 -25.36
N THR A 93 -26.93 -40.33 -25.37
CA THR A 93 -26.14 -39.38 -24.59
C THR A 93 -26.44 -39.54 -23.09
N SER A 94 -25.39 -39.71 -22.29
CA SER A 94 -25.46 -39.64 -20.82
C SER A 94 -24.94 -38.29 -20.33
N LEU A 95 -25.74 -37.60 -19.51
CA LEU A 95 -25.40 -36.30 -18.93
C LEU A 95 -25.22 -36.38 -17.40
N VAL A 96 -24.29 -35.58 -16.88
CA VAL A 96 -24.15 -35.29 -15.45
C VAL A 96 -24.02 -33.79 -15.27
N GLN A 97 -24.94 -33.21 -14.50
CA GLN A 97 -24.79 -31.84 -14.01
C GLN A 97 -23.91 -31.85 -12.77
N LEU A 98 -22.91 -30.98 -12.73
CA LEU A 98 -22.02 -30.77 -11.60
C LEU A 98 -22.24 -29.37 -11.01
N ARG A 99 -22.72 -29.31 -9.78
CA ARG A 99 -22.79 -28.12 -8.93
C ARG A 99 -21.60 -28.09 -7.96
N ARG A 100 -20.95 -26.93 -7.83
CA ARG A 100 -19.88 -26.68 -6.85
C ARG A 100 -20.09 -25.37 -6.10
N MET A 101 -20.15 -25.43 -4.78
CA MET A 101 -20.12 -24.24 -3.94
C MET A 101 -18.70 -23.64 -3.94
N PRO A 102 -18.56 -22.31 -3.73
CA PRO A 102 -17.29 -21.74 -3.35
C PRO A 102 -16.76 -22.45 -2.10
N PRO A 103 -15.43 -22.66 -2.02
CA PRO A 103 -14.86 -23.26 -0.84
C PRO A 103 -15.13 -22.41 0.40
N MET A 104 -15.35 -23.06 1.55
CA MET A 104 -15.43 -22.33 2.81
C MET A 104 -14.07 -21.69 3.12
N PRO A 105 -14.05 -20.44 3.61
CA PRO A 105 -12.82 -19.75 3.97
C PRO A 105 -12.13 -20.44 5.18
N GLY A 106 -10.86 -20.11 5.40
CA GLY A 106 -10.10 -20.60 6.55
C GLY A 106 -9.58 -22.04 6.43
N PRO A 107 -8.90 -22.56 7.47
CA PRO A 107 -8.27 -23.87 7.44
C PRO A 107 -9.29 -25.01 7.35
N LEU A 108 -8.97 -26.05 6.58
CA LEU A 108 -9.86 -27.21 6.38
C LEU A 108 -10.10 -28.06 7.63
N TRP A 109 -9.32 -27.86 8.70
CA TRP A 109 -9.46 -28.60 9.94
C TRP A 109 -10.27 -27.79 10.96
N PRO A 110 -11.56 -28.07 11.15
CA PRO A 110 -12.31 -27.43 12.21
C PRO A 110 -11.79 -27.85 13.58
N ARG A 111 -11.93 -26.97 14.58
CA ARG A 111 -12.09 -27.42 15.96
C ARG A 111 -13.44 -28.13 16.01
N PHE A 112 -13.45 -29.44 15.77
CA PHE A 112 -14.68 -30.23 15.79
C PHE A 112 -15.42 -29.97 17.10
N PRO A 113 -16.73 -29.62 17.07
CA PRO A 113 -17.49 -29.54 18.29
C PRO A 113 -17.42 -30.89 19.02
N ALA A 114 -17.33 -30.87 20.34
CA ALA A 114 -17.60 -32.08 21.10
C ALA A 114 -19.06 -32.44 20.79
N VAL A 115 -19.32 -33.52 20.05
CA VAL A 115 -20.70 -33.91 19.70
C VAL A 115 -21.23 -34.83 20.80
N VAL A 116 -22.19 -34.36 21.60
CA VAL A 116 -23.02 -35.21 22.46
C VAL A 116 -24.14 -35.84 21.61
N VAL A 117 -24.34 -37.13 21.87
CA VAL A 117 -25.41 -37.99 21.36
C VAL A 117 -26.74 -37.55 21.99
N SER A 118 -27.27 -36.41 21.58
CA SER A 118 -28.59 -35.96 22.04
C SER A 118 -29.68 -36.46 21.09
N ASN A 119 -30.70 -37.11 21.67
CA ASN A 119 -31.94 -37.51 21.00
C ASN A 119 -32.77 -36.26 20.66
N SER A 120 -32.37 -35.47 19.68
CA SER A 120 -33.29 -34.50 19.09
C SER A 120 -34.30 -35.22 18.20
N THR A 121 -35.57 -34.86 18.34
CA THR A 121 -36.64 -35.26 17.40
C THR A 121 -36.19 -34.93 15.98
N ARG A 122 -36.48 -35.82 15.04
CA ARG A 122 -36.14 -35.60 13.62
C ARG A 122 -36.79 -34.28 13.18
N PRO A 123 -36.02 -33.30 12.65
CA PRO A 123 -36.61 -32.10 12.09
C PRO A 123 -37.62 -32.50 11.02
N ASP A 124 -38.82 -31.91 11.04
CA ASP A 124 -39.77 -32.15 9.97
C ASP A 124 -39.18 -31.58 8.67
N TYR A 125 -38.94 -32.48 7.72
CA TYR A 125 -38.47 -32.15 6.37
C TYR A 125 -39.55 -32.40 5.32
N THR A 126 -40.76 -32.82 5.71
CA THR A 126 -41.82 -33.25 4.79
C THR A 126 -42.21 -32.14 3.82
N ALA A 127 -42.45 -30.93 4.34
CA ALA A 127 -42.77 -29.78 3.49
C ALA A 127 -41.66 -29.45 2.47
N VAL A 128 -40.39 -29.58 2.87
CA VAL A 128 -39.24 -29.31 1.98
C VAL A 128 -39.05 -30.44 0.96
N LEU A 129 -39.33 -31.69 1.36
CA LEU A 129 -39.37 -32.83 0.44
C LEU A 129 -40.47 -32.65 -0.60
N ASP A 130 -41.68 -32.29 -0.19
CA ASP A 130 -42.81 -32.08 -1.10
C ASP A 130 -42.51 -30.93 -2.08
N ALA A 131 -41.95 -29.82 -1.59
CA ALA A 131 -41.50 -28.72 -2.43
C ALA A 131 -40.37 -29.15 -3.40
N THR A 132 -39.43 -30.00 -2.97
CA THR A 132 -38.39 -30.54 -3.84
C THR A 132 -38.96 -31.44 -4.92
N MET A 133 -39.92 -32.31 -4.58
CA MET A 133 -40.62 -33.18 -5.54
C MET A 133 -41.39 -32.36 -6.57
N ALA A 134 -42.13 -31.34 -6.11
CA ALA A 134 -42.84 -30.41 -6.99
C ALA A 134 -41.88 -29.66 -7.90
N ALA A 135 -40.79 -29.10 -7.36
CA ALA A 135 -39.82 -28.34 -8.14
C ALA A 135 -39.16 -29.18 -9.24
N ILE A 136 -38.90 -30.47 -8.99
CA ILE A 136 -38.40 -31.40 -10.01
C ILE A 136 -39.44 -31.63 -11.11
N ALA A 137 -40.68 -31.93 -10.74
CA ALA A 137 -41.74 -32.28 -11.69
C ALA A 137 -42.22 -31.08 -12.54
N GLU A 138 -42.37 -29.90 -11.94
CA GLU A 138 -42.82 -28.66 -12.61
C GLU A 138 -41.81 -28.15 -13.64
N ARG A 139 -40.53 -28.41 -13.40
CA ARG A 139 -39.42 -27.97 -14.28
C ARG A 139 -38.97 -29.04 -15.26
N ALA A 140 -39.63 -30.19 -15.27
CA ALA A 140 -39.36 -31.25 -16.23
C ALA A 140 -39.66 -30.77 -17.68
N PRO A 141 -38.97 -31.32 -18.69
CA PRO A 141 -39.21 -30.96 -20.09
C PRO A 141 -40.67 -31.18 -20.52
N ARG A 142 -41.18 -30.38 -21.45
CA ARG A 142 -42.55 -30.58 -21.99
C ARG A 142 -42.74 -31.99 -22.54
N ASP A 143 -43.97 -32.51 -22.45
CA ASP A 143 -44.38 -33.83 -22.98
C ASP A 143 -43.68 -35.06 -22.35
N TRP A 144 -43.18 -34.93 -21.11
CA TRP A 144 -42.65 -36.04 -20.33
C TRP A 144 -43.74 -36.97 -19.79
N VAL A 145 -43.43 -38.26 -19.66
CA VAL A 145 -44.30 -39.32 -19.11
C VAL A 145 -43.68 -39.99 -17.89
N LYS A 146 -42.36 -40.24 -17.92
CA LYS A 146 -41.59 -40.72 -16.77
C LYS A 146 -40.30 -39.92 -16.61
N LEU A 147 -39.87 -39.75 -15.38
CA LEU A 147 -38.64 -39.05 -15.02
C LEU A 147 -37.95 -39.79 -13.89
N SER A 148 -36.65 -40.05 -14.04
CA SER A 148 -35.79 -40.53 -12.96
C SER A 148 -34.68 -39.52 -12.72
N LEU A 149 -34.35 -39.25 -11.46
CA LEU A 149 -33.27 -38.35 -11.06
C LEU A 149 -32.48 -38.97 -9.93
N ARG A 150 -31.17 -39.09 -10.12
CA ARG A 150 -30.20 -39.46 -9.09
C ARG A 150 -29.36 -38.25 -8.70
N CYS A 151 -29.34 -37.96 -7.41
CA CYS A 151 -28.51 -36.92 -6.81
C CYS A 151 -27.40 -37.57 -5.96
N THR A 152 -26.15 -37.18 -6.18
CA THR A 152 -25.00 -37.53 -5.32
C THR A 152 -24.41 -36.25 -4.76
N ALA A 153 -24.30 -36.08 -3.44
CA ALA A 153 -23.97 -34.78 -2.86
C ALA A 153 -23.17 -34.81 -1.54
N THR A 154 -22.27 -33.84 -1.43
CA THR A 154 -21.80 -33.22 -0.19
C THR A 154 -22.32 -31.78 -0.12
N VAL A 155 -22.02 -31.05 0.95
CA VAL A 155 -22.32 -29.61 1.06
C VAL A 155 -21.68 -28.82 -0.09
N ALA A 156 -20.40 -29.08 -0.38
CA ALA A 156 -19.63 -28.30 -1.35
C ALA A 156 -19.84 -28.75 -2.81
N ARG A 157 -20.34 -29.98 -3.04
CA ARG A 157 -20.41 -30.58 -4.37
C ARG A 157 -21.66 -31.43 -4.54
N MET A 158 -22.33 -31.29 -5.69
CA MET A 158 -23.49 -32.09 -6.05
C MET A 158 -23.44 -32.51 -7.52
N GLU A 159 -23.76 -33.78 -7.79
CA GLU A 159 -23.92 -34.32 -9.14
C GLU A 159 -25.36 -34.79 -9.35
N LEU A 160 -25.99 -34.35 -10.44
CA LEU A 160 -27.32 -34.80 -10.86
C LEU A 160 -27.22 -35.57 -12.16
N ALA A 161 -27.79 -36.77 -12.19
CA ALA A 161 -27.99 -37.56 -13.40
C ALA A 161 -29.48 -37.86 -13.53
N ALA A 162 -30.13 -37.33 -14.57
CA ALA A 162 -31.55 -37.51 -14.77
C ALA A 162 -31.87 -37.99 -16.19
N THR A 163 -32.92 -38.81 -16.31
CA THR A 163 -33.44 -39.29 -17.60
C THR A 163 -34.93 -39.05 -17.67
N VAL A 164 -35.39 -38.64 -18.85
CA VAL A 164 -36.79 -38.33 -19.15
C VAL A 164 -37.27 -39.23 -20.26
N VAL A 165 -38.43 -39.87 -20.06
CA VAL A 165 -39.16 -40.61 -21.08
C VAL A 165 -40.28 -39.72 -21.60
N PHE A 166 -40.28 -39.43 -22.90
CA PHE A 166 -41.28 -38.58 -23.55
C PHE A 166 -42.48 -39.38 -24.05
N ALA A 167 -43.58 -38.70 -24.37
CA ALA A 167 -44.82 -39.31 -24.88
C ALA A 167 -44.63 -40.09 -26.20
N ASN A 168 -43.61 -39.73 -27.00
CA ASN A 168 -43.22 -40.46 -28.21
C ASN A 168 -42.45 -41.77 -27.93
N GLY A 169 -42.18 -42.10 -26.65
CA GLY A 169 -41.42 -43.27 -26.22
C GLY A 169 -39.89 -43.07 -26.19
N GLU A 170 -39.39 -41.90 -26.58
CA GLU A 170 -37.97 -41.57 -26.55
C GLU A 170 -37.48 -41.36 -25.12
N VAL A 171 -36.27 -41.85 -24.82
CA VAL A 171 -35.59 -41.66 -23.54
C VAL A 171 -34.39 -40.75 -23.77
N ARG A 172 -34.33 -39.61 -23.07
CA ARG A 172 -33.18 -38.68 -23.18
C ARG A 172 -32.66 -38.28 -21.82
N ALA A 173 -31.35 -38.05 -21.74
CA ALA A 173 -30.74 -37.47 -20.56
C ALA A 173 -31.13 -35.99 -20.40
N TRP A 174 -31.27 -35.56 -19.15
CA TRP A 174 -31.69 -34.22 -18.79
C TRP A 174 -30.79 -33.63 -17.71
N SER A 175 -30.29 -32.42 -17.96
CA SER A 175 -29.65 -31.55 -16.98
C SER A 175 -30.71 -30.56 -16.48
N PRO A 176 -31.18 -30.67 -15.23
CA PRO A 176 -32.29 -29.86 -14.74
C PRO A 176 -31.91 -28.39 -14.51
N PRO A 177 -32.86 -27.45 -14.41
CA PRO A 177 -32.57 -26.09 -14.00
C PRO A 177 -31.88 -26.01 -12.63
N ALA A 178 -31.07 -24.97 -12.40
CA ALA A 178 -30.28 -24.75 -11.19
C ALA A 178 -31.11 -24.84 -9.91
N MET A 179 -32.35 -24.36 -9.96
CA MET A 179 -33.28 -24.38 -8.83
C MET A 179 -33.62 -25.80 -8.35
N VAL A 180 -33.59 -26.81 -9.24
CA VAL A 180 -33.75 -28.22 -8.83
C VAL A 180 -32.60 -28.64 -7.93
N SER A 181 -31.36 -28.30 -8.30
CA SER A 181 -30.19 -28.57 -7.47
C SER A 181 -30.23 -27.80 -6.15
N GLN A 182 -30.83 -26.60 -6.13
CA GLN A 182 -31.01 -25.83 -4.90
C GLN A 182 -32.03 -26.48 -3.96
N TRP A 183 -33.20 -26.91 -4.44
CA TRP A 183 -34.17 -27.63 -3.62
C TRP A 183 -33.59 -28.92 -3.04
N LEU A 184 -32.81 -29.67 -3.83
CA LEU A 184 -32.09 -30.84 -3.33
C LEU A 184 -31.09 -30.50 -2.22
N HIS A 185 -30.42 -29.35 -2.30
CA HIS A 185 -29.54 -28.86 -1.24
C HIS A 185 -30.32 -28.46 0.02
N ARG A 186 -31.43 -27.72 -0.13
CA ARG A 186 -32.34 -27.37 0.99
C ARG A 186 -32.84 -28.62 1.71
N LEU A 187 -33.31 -29.62 0.94
CA LEU A 187 -33.74 -30.91 1.47
C LEU A 187 -32.60 -31.59 2.24
N ARG A 188 -31.39 -31.61 1.66
CA ARG A 188 -30.23 -32.22 2.32
C ARG A 188 -29.90 -31.54 3.64
N MET A 189 -29.91 -30.21 3.71
CA MET A 189 -29.66 -29.47 4.96
C MET A 189 -30.72 -29.78 6.02
N ARG A 190 -31.98 -29.96 5.62
CA ARG A 190 -33.09 -30.28 6.53
C ARG A 190 -33.14 -31.75 6.95
N CYS A 191 -32.61 -32.66 6.15
CA CYS A 191 -32.46 -34.08 6.51
C CYS A 191 -31.32 -34.34 7.50
N TYR A 192 -30.41 -33.39 7.68
CA TYR A 192 -29.21 -33.59 8.49
C TYR A 192 -29.51 -33.72 10.00
N ARG A 193 -28.85 -34.70 10.63
CA ARG A 193 -28.82 -34.88 12.08
C ARG A 193 -27.40 -35.20 12.56
N PRO A 194 -26.95 -34.65 13.69
CA PRO A 194 -25.64 -35.00 14.25
C PRO A 194 -25.49 -36.50 14.57
N VAL A 195 -26.60 -37.19 14.89
CA VAL A 195 -26.59 -38.60 15.33
C VAL A 195 -26.52 -39.62 14.20
N ASP A 196 -27.05 -39.30 13.01
CA ASP A 196 -27.13 -40.23 11.87
C ASP A 196 -26.44 -39.69 10.61
N GLY A 197 -26.00 -38.42 10.65
CA GLY A 197 -25.51 -37.70 9.49
C GLY A 197 -26.64 -37.34 8.52
N VAL A 198 -26.36 -37.54 7.24
CA VAL A 198 -27.26 -37.22 6.12
C VAL A 198 -26.86 -38.06 4.92
N TRP A 199 -27.81 -38.30 4.02
CA TRP A 199 -27.58 -39.06 2.80
C TRP A 199 -26.50 -38.43 1.91
N SER A 200 -25.71 -39.30 1.26
CA SER A 200 -24.76 -38.92 0.18
C SER A 200 -25.36 -39.13 -1.21
N THR A 201 -26.41 -39.96 -1.31
CA THR A 201 -27.15 -40.23 -2.53
C THR A 201 -28.67 -40.21 -2.30
N ALA A 202 -29.42 -39.69 -3.25
CA ALA A 202 -30.88 -39.69 -3.25
C ALA A 202 -31.38 -40.03 -4.66
N GLN A 203 -32.47 -40.79 -4.76
CA GLN A 203 -33.12 -41.17 -6.01
C GLN A 203 -34.58 -40.73 -5.98
N PHE A 204 -35.06 -40.22 -7.10
CA PHE A 204 -36.41 -39.72 -7.28
C PHE A 204 -36.99 -40.27 -8.58
N GLU A 205 -38.21 -40.79 -8.51
CA GLU A 205 -38.91 -41.43 -9.64
C GLU A 205 -40.30 -40.83 -9.77
N PHE A 206 -40.65 -40.43 -11.00
CA PHE A 206 -41.93 -39.82 -11.31
C PHE A 206 -42.57 -40.52 -12.50
N ALA A 207 -43.89 -40.72 -12.43
CA ALA A 207 -44.72 -41.07 -13.56
C ALA A 207 -45.95 -40.15 -13.57
N GLN A 208 -46.29 -39.62 -14.74
CA GLN A 208 -47.37 -38.65 -14.89
C GLN A 208 -48.70 -39.20 -14.31
N GLY A 209 -49.38 -38.38 -13.50
CA GLY A 209 -50.64 -38.76 -12.84
C GLY A 209 -50.49 -39.64 -11.60
N THR A 210 -49.27 -39.94 -11.14
CA THR A 210 -49.01 -40.66 -9.88
C THR A 210 -48.12 -39.83 -8.96
N PRO A 211 -48.25 -39.96 -7.62
CA PRO A 211 -47.30 -39.36 -6.69
C PRO A 211 -45.89 -39.89 -6.95
N GLY A 212 -44.90 -38.99 -7.03
CA GLY A 212 -43.50 -39.39 -7.17
C GLY A 212 -43.03 -40.17 -5.95
N THR A 213 -42.02 -41.03 -6.14
CA THR A 213 -41.38 -41.78 -5.06
C THR A 213 -39.94 -41.34 -4.90
N HIS A 214 -39.38 -41.53 -3.70
CA HIS A 214 -38.01 -41.17 -3.39
C HIS A 214 -37.35 -42.22 -2.50
N ALA A 215 -36.02 -42.33 -2.59
CA ALA A 215 -35.22 -43.17 -1.73
C ALA A 215 -33.90 -42.48 -1.39
N PHE A 216 -33.54 -42.44 -0.10
CA PHE A 216 -32.24 -41.99 0.36
C PHE A 216 -31.29 -43.18 0.49
N GLY A 217 -30.09 -43.08 -0.07
CA GLY A 217 -29.07 -44.10 0.04
C GLY A 217 -28.46 -44.18 1.44
N ASP A 218 -27.80 -45.30 1.72
CA ASP A 218 -27.08 -45.52 2.98
C ASP A 218 -25.96 -44.47 3.13
N PRO A 219 -25.98 -43.64 4.20
CA PRO A 219 -24.90 -42.69 4.49
C PRO A 219 -23.51 -43.34 4.58
N GLN A 220 -23.44 -44.63 4.91
CA GLN A 220 -22.19 -45.38 5.04
C GLN A 220 -21.57 -45.78 3.68
N ALA A 221 -22.37 -45.90 2.61
CA ALA A 221 -21.91 -46.39 1.31
C ALA A 221 -21.06 -45.38 0.51
N GLY A 222 -21.08 -44.10 0.90
CA GLY A 222 -20.30 -43.03 0.28
C GLY A 222 -20.77 -42.62 -1.13
N PRO A 223 -20.32 -41.45 -1.63
CA PRO A 223 -20.72 -40.95 -2.93
C PRO A 223 -19.97 -41.64 -4.08
N SER A 224 -20.69 -42.05 -5.13
CA SER A 224 -20.10 -42.52 -6.39
C SER A 224 -20.13 -41.39 -7.42
N TRP A 225 -19.02 -40.64 -7.49
CA TRP A 225 -18.87 -39.50 -8.40
C TRP A 225 -18.66 -39.98 -9.85
N GLN A 226 -19.33 -39.37 -10.81
CA GLN A 226 -19.19 -39.67 -12.24
C GLN A 226 -18.18 -38.74 -12.93
N VAL A 227 -17.91 -37.56 -12.36
CA VAL A 227 -16.96 -36.58 -12.90
C VAL A 227 -15.74 -36.41 -11.98
N GLY A 228 -14.52 -36.39 -12.51
CA GLY A 228 -13.30 -36.04 -11.74
C GLY A 228 -13.09 -36.89 -10.47
N LYS A 229 -12.93 -38.20 -10.64
CA LYS A 229 -13.01 -39.22 -9.58
C LYS A 229 -11.86 -39.22 -8.54
N THR A 230 -10.75 -38.52 -8.75
CA THR A 230 -9.49 -38.84 -8.02
C THR A 230 -8.49 -37.67 -7.89
N ASP A 231 -8.86 -36.57 -7.20
CA ASP A 231 -7.91 -35.48 -6.89
C ASP A 231 -8.07 -34.93 -5.46
N LEU A 232 -7.11 -34.09 -5.02
CA LEU A 232 -7.15 -33.36 -3.73
C LEU A 232 -8.51 -32.67 -3.47
N ALA A 233 -9.15 -32.18 -4.55
CA ALA A 233 -10.47 -31.56 -4.50
C ALA A 233 -11.56 -32.50 -3.95
N HIS A 234 -11.49 -33.81 -4.23
CA HIS A 234 -12.42 -34.78 -3.67
C HIS A 234 -12.30 -34.85 -2.15
N LEU A 235 -11.08 -35.02 -1.63
CA LEU A 235 -10.82 -35.10 -0.19
C LEU A 235 -11.27 -33.81 0.52
N ARG A 236 -11.08 -32.67 -0.15
CA ARG A 236 -11.51 -31.37 0.33
C ARG A 236 -13.02 -31.29 0.49
N HIS A 237 -13.81 -31.59 -0.55
CA HIS A 237 -15.27 -31.47 -0.46
C HIS A 237 -15.89 -32.41 0.58
N VAL A 238 -15.28 -33.58 0.82
CA VAL A 238 -15.71 -34.51 1.87
C VAL A 238 -15.37 -33.97 3.26
N THR A 239 -14.18 -33.39 3.43
CA THR A 239 -13.78 -32.78 4.70
C THR A 239 -14.62 -31.54 5.02
N GLU A 240 -14.93 -30.72 4.01
CA GLU A 240 -15.84 -29.58 4.14
C GLU A 240 -17.27 -30.03 4.52
N ASP A 241 -17.74 -31.19 4.04
CA ASP A 241 -19.03 -31.77 4.47
C ASP A 241 -19.03 -32.09 5.97
N LEU A 242 -17.94 -32.64 6.51
CA LEU A 242 -17.80 -32.91 7.95
C LEU A 242 -17.68 -31.62 8.77
N ARG A 243 -17.04 -30.58 8.22
CA ARG A 243 -16.91 -29.27 8.86
C ARG A 243 -18.26 -28.54 8.94
N ALA A 244 -18.99 -28.50 7.84
CA ALA A 244 -20.31 -27.87 7.74
C ALA A 244 -21.39 -28.66 8.51
N LEU A 245 -21.34 -29.99 8.47
CA LEU A 245 -22.33 -30.90 9.05
C LEU A 245 -21.66 -31.86 10.06
N PRO A 246 -21.29 -31.34 11.26
CA PRO A 246 -20.50 -32.06 12.25
C PRO A 246 -21.30 -33.15 12.98
N ARG A 247 -20.95 -34.40 12.72
CA ARG A 247 -21.68 -35.58 13.22
C ARG A 247 -20.88 -36.35 14.28
N GLY A 248 -21.59 -37.11 15.11
CA GLY A 248 -20.98 -37.91 16.17
C GLY A 248 -20.12 -39.05 15.61
N PRO A 249 -19.14 -39.59 16.38
CA PRO A 249 -18.18 -40.58 15.87
C PRO A 249 -18.80 -41.80 15.19
N TYR A 250 -19.96 -42.28 15.67
CA TYR A 250 -20.67 -43.42 15.09
C TYR A 250 -21.38 -43.10 13.76
N ALA A 251 -21.65 -41.83 13.50
CA ALA A 251 -22.27 -41.34 12.26
C ALA A 251 -21.24 -40.97 11.18
N ILE A 252 -19.97 -40.85 11.55
CA ILE A 252 -18.88 -40.61 10.60
C ILE A 252 -18.60 -41.92 9.86
N ALA A 253 -18.90 -41.94 8.56
CA ALA A 253 -18.63 -43.11 7.75
C ALA A 253 -17.12 -43.29 7.47
N PRO A 254 -16.62 -44.52 7.27
CA PRO A 254 -15.20 -44.79 7.04
C PRO A 254 -14.58 -43.93 5.92
N TRP A 255 -15.28 -43.77 4.80
CA TRP A 255 -14.83 -42.98 3.65
C TRP A 255 -14.65 -41.49 3.99
N GLN A 256 -15.42 -40.95 4.94
CA GLN A 256 -15.29 -39.56 5.38
C GLN A 256 -14.09 -39.38 6.29
N LEU A 257 -13.90 -40.33 7.21
CA LEU A 257 -12.74 -40.35 8.11
C LEU A 257 -11.45 -40.51 7.31
N GLU A 258 -11.42 -41.41 6.33
CA GLU A 258 -10.29 -41.59 5.41
C GLU A 258 -9.99 -40.31 4.64
N ALA A 259 -11.02 -39.62 4.13
CA ALA A 259 -10.84 -38.36 3.42
C ALA A 259 -10.25 -37.26 4.32
N ALA A 260 -10.78 -37.10 5.53
CA ALA A 260 -10.27 -36.16 6.51
C ALA A 260 -8.81 -36.47 6.90
N LEU A 261 -8.49 -37.71 7.26
CA LEU A 261 -7.11 -38.11 7.56
C LEU A 261 -6.18 -37.90 6.36
N GLY A 262 -6.65 -38.21 5.16
CA GLY A 262 -5.90 -38.05 3.92
C GLY A 262 -5.57 -36.59 3.60
N ILE A 263 -6.48 -35.65 3.84
CA ILE A 263 -6.20 -34.22 3.65
C ILE A 263 -5.27 -33.68 4.74
N HIS A 264 -5.46 -34.11 6.00
CA HIS A 264 -4.59 -33.73 7.11
C HIS A 264 -3.13 -34.12 6.87
N GLN A 265 -2.90 -35.36 6.45
CA GLN A 265 -1.56 -35.89 6.18
C GLN A 265 -0.87 -35.11 5.05
N ARG A 266 -1.60 -34.75 3.98
CA ARG A 266 -1.05 -33.97 2.86
C ARG A 266 -0.71 -32.54 3.26
N LEU A 267 -1.60 -31.86 4.00
CA LEU A 267 -1.34 -30.51 4.50
C LEU A 267 -0.12 -30.49 5.44
N ARG A 268 0.01 -31.50 6.33
CA ARG A 268 1.22 -31.68 7.14
C ARG A 268 2.48 -31.89 6.29
N ALA A 269 2.42 -32.76 5.29
CA ALA A 269 3.56 -33.05 4.42
C ALA A 269 4.01 -31.82 3.62
N GLN A 270 3.10 -30.91 3.30
CA GLN A 270 3.38 -29.64 2.62
C GLN A 270 3.94 -28.55 3.55
N GLY A 271 4.22 -28.86 4.83
CA GLY A 271 4.68 -27.87 5.80
C GLY A 271 3.61 -26.83 6.16
N ILE A 272 2.35 -27.04 5.74
CA ILE A 272 1.20 -26.20 6.11
C ILE A 272 0.77 -26.60 7.52
N GLN A 273 1.67 -26.43 8.49
CA GLN A 273 1.32 -26.30 9.90
C GLN A 273 0.88 -24.86 10.13
N ARG A 274 -0.43 -24.59 10.06
CA ARG A 274 -0.96 -23.53 10.93
C ARG A 274 -1.19 -24.15 12.29
N VAL A 275 -0.15 -24.06 13.12
CA VAL A 275 -0.22 -23.46 14.45
C VAL A 275 -1.67 -23.39 14.95
N VAL A 276 -2.07 -24.39 15.75
CA VAL A 276 -3.25 -24.32 16.62
C VAL A 276 -2.98 -23.37 17.81
N SER A 277 -1.86 -22.65 17.81
CA SER A 277 -1.63 -21.53 18.75
C SER A 277 -2.54 -20.37 18.33
N GLY A 278 -3.47 -20.03 19.22
CA GLY A 278 -4.47 -18.99 19.04
C GLY A 278 -3.92 -17.57 19.12
N ASP A 279 -2.87 -17.25 18.37
CA ASP A 279 -2.21 -15.93 18.46
C ASP A 279 -2.56 -14.97 17.32
N ARG A 280 -3.53 -15.29 16.45
CA ARG A 280 -4.05 -14.29 15.51
C ARG A 280 -5.42 -14.66 14.94
N PRO A 281 -6.48 -13.89 15.23
CA PRO A 281 -7.66 -13.86 14.37
C PRO A 281 -7.20 -13.57 12.94
N ALA A 282 -7.79 -14.24 11.95
CA ALA A 282 -7.55 -13.89 10.56
C ALA A 282 -8.00 -12.43 10.37
N ASP A 283 -7.08 -11.59 9.89
CA ASP A 283 -7.43 -10.24 9.46
C ASP A 283 -8.57 -10.35 8.44
N SER A 284 -9.64 -9.58 8.62
CA SER A 284 -10.75 -9.53 7.68
C SER A 284 -10.29 -9.07 6.30
N GLY A 285 -9.08 -8.51 6.18
CA GLY A 285 -8.46 -8.16 4.90
C GLY A 285 -9.24 -7.07 4.19
N GLY A 286 -9.89 -6.18 4.94
CA GLY A 286 -10.77 -5.16 4.40
C GLY A 286 -12.15 -5.66 3.96
N ARG A 287 -12.60 -6.85 4.43
CA ARG A 287 -13.88 -7.43 4.02
C ARG A 287 -14.85 -7.57 5.19
N THR A 288 -16.06 -7.04 5.02
CA THR A 288 -17.16 -7.19 5.99
C THR A 288 -18.40 -7.72 5.28
N GLU A 289 -19.02 -8.76 5.80
CA GLU A 289 -20.16 -9.46 5.17
C GLU A 289 -21.42 -9.39 6.02
N LEU A 290 -22.54 -9.05 5.39
CA LEU A 290 -23.84 -8.94 6.06
C LEU A 290 -24.54 -10.30 6.12
N VAL A 291 -25.03 -10.63 7.31
CA VAL A 291 -25.77 -11.86 7.60
C VAL A 291 -27.25 -11.64 7.32
N ARG A 292 -27.79 -12.45 6.42
CA ARG A 292 -29.24 -12.56 6.22
C ARG A 292 -29.90 -13.31 7.38
N LEU A 293 -31.08 -12.86 7.78
CA LEU A 293 -31.84 -13.49 8.86
C LEU A 293 -32.47 -14.81 8.41
N PHE A 294 -33.24 -14.78 7.32
CA PHE A 294 -33.92 -15.93 6.72
C PHE A 294 -33.30 -16.32 5.36
N ASP A 295 -33.64 -17.49 4.84
CA ASP A 295 -33.21 -17.96 3.51
C ASP A 295 -34.23 -17.63 2.41
N GLY A 296 -35.48 -17.40 2.78
CA GLY A 296 -36.52 -16.98 1.85
C GLY A 296 -37.87 -16.95 2.53
N THR A 297 -38.92 -17.27 1.77
CA THR A 297 -40.29 -17.42 2.26
C THR A 297 -40.84 -18.77 1.84
N ASP A 298 -41.75 -19.33 2.64
CA ASP A 298 -42.50 -20.51 2.25
C ASP A 298 -43.64 -20.16 1.26
N THR A 299 -44.41 -21.18 0.87
CA THR A 299 -45.55 -21.05 -0.06
C THR A 299 -46.70 -20.19 0.48
N THR A 300 -46.69 -19.88 1.78
CA THR A 300 -47.67 -19.02 2.45
C THR A 300 -47.17 -17.58 2.60
N GLY A 301 -45.92 -17.31 2.20
CA GLY A 301 -45.28 -16.00 2.35
C GLY A 301 -44.63 -15.78 3.72
N ARG A 302 -44.62 -16.77 4.62
CA ARG A 302 -43.94 -16.67 5.91
C ARG A 302 -42.43 -16.87 5.74
N PRO A 303 -41.56 -16.22 6.54
CA PRO A 303 -40.13 -16.42 6.44
C PRO A 303 -39.71 -17.88 6.66
N ALA A 304 -38.77 -18.36 5.84
CA ALA A 304 -38.29 -19.73 5.84
C ALA A 304 -36.76 -19.82 5.92
N TRP A 305 -36.28 -20.96 6.42
CA TRP A 305 -34.85 -21.27 6.53
C TRP A 305 -34.57 -22.75 6.23
N TYR A 306 -33.41 -23.00 5.60
CA TYR A 306 -32.99 -24.29 5.07
C TYR A 306 -31.55 -24.63 5.48
N ARG A 307 -31.17 -24.26 6.70
CA ARG A 307 -29.84 -24.49 7.29
C ARG A 307 -29.89 -25.59 8.35
N PRO A 308 -28.77 -26.27 8.66
CA PRO A 308 -28.73 -27.21 9.77
C PRO A 308 -28.95 -26.49 11.11
N GLN A 309 -29.66 -27.16 12.02
CA GLN A 309 -29.84 -26.68 13.40
C GLN A 309 -28.49 -26.58 14.13
N VAL A 310 -28.33 -25.53 14.93
CA VAL A 310 -27.21 -25.40 15.87
C VAL A 310 -27.37 -26.45 16.96
N SER A 311 -26.29 -27.15 17.31
CA SER A 311 -26.39 -28.22 18.32
C SER A 311 -26.65 -27.61 19.71
N ALA A 312 -27.39 -28.33 20.56
CA ALA A 312 -27.68 -27.87 21.92
C ALA A 312 -26.43 -27.60 22.78
N MET A 313 -25.28 -28.16 22.42
CA MET A 313 -24.01 -27.94 23.14
C MET A 313 -23.32 -26.63 22.79
N GLU A 314 -23.47 -26.17 21.55
CA GLU A 314 -22.85 -24.92 21.11
C GLU A 314 -23.84 -23.76 21.12
N LEU A 315 -25.14 -24.03 21.30
CA LEU A 315 -26.21 -23.03 21.27
C LEU A 315 -25.91 -21.84 22.20
N ASP A 316 -25.60 -22.09 23.48
CA ASP A 316 -25.30 -21.04 24.45
C ASP A 316 -24.04 -20.25 24.07
N ALA A 317 -23.01 -20.93 23.53
CA ALA A 317 -21.76 -20.28 23.12
C ALA A 317 -21.95 -19.42 21.86
N VAL A 318 -22.76 -19.89 20.90
CA VAL A 318 -23.14 -19.13 19.71
C VAL A 318 -24.02 -17.94 20.09
N LEU A 319 -25.01 -18.12 20.95
CA LEU A 319 -25.84 -17.02 21.47
C LEU A 319 -24.98 -15.98 22.20
N HIS A 320 -24.09 -16.43 23.09
CA HIS A 320 -23.17 -15.53 23.80
C HIS A 320 -22.33 -14.71 22.82
N TYR A 321 -21.76 -15.34 21.78
CA TYR A 321 -21.00 -14.65 20.74
C TYR A 321 -21.85 -13.59 20.02
N LEU A 322 -23.05 -13.97 19.55
CA LEU A 322 -23.93 -13.10 18.77
C LEU A 322 -24.45 -11.90 19.57
N GLU A 323 -24.69 -12.08 20.87
CA GLU A 323 -25.25 -11.06 21.76
C GLU A 323 -24.21 -10.08 22.30
N ASN A 324 -22.98 -10.54 22.55
CA ASN A 324 -21.95 -9.76 23.23
C ASN A 324 -20.97 -9.08 22.27
N ALA A 325 -21.07 -9.35 20.96
CA ALA A 325 -20.27 -8.65 19.96
C ALA A 325 -20.53 -7.12 19.99
N PRO A 326 -19.54 -6.28 19.67
CA PRO A 326 -19.72 -4.84 19.60
C PRO A 326 -20.91 -4.40 18.74
N LEU A 327 -21.72 -3.47 19.28
CA LEU A 327 -22.80 -2.81 18.55
C LEU A 327 -22.25 -1.71 17.65
N VAL A 328 -22.65 -1.73 16.38
CA VAL A 328 -22.25 -0.72 15.38
C VAL A 328 -23.34 0.32 15.17
N LEU A 329 -24.59 -0.13 15.11
CA LEU A 329 -25.77 0.71 15.06
C LEU A 329 -26.72 0.24 16.15
N SER A 330 -27.01 1.13 17.10
CA SER A 330 -28.05 0.93 18.10
C SER A 330 -29.27 1.72 17.68
N SER A 331 -30.38 1.04 17.43
CA SER A 331 -31.71 1.65 17.50
C SER A 331 -32.31 1.27 18.85
N ARG A 332 -33.02 2.20 19.49
CA ARG A 332 -33.74 1.91 20.74
C ARG A 332 -35.13 1.28 20.49
N GLY A 333 -35.47 0.99 19.24
CA GLY A 333 -36.75 0.40 18.84
C GLY A 333 -36.77 -1.13 18.88
N LEU A 334 -37.97 -1.68 19.01
CA LEU A 334 -38.28 -3.08 18.80
C LEU A 334 -39.14 -3.21 17.54
N THR A 335 -39.08 -4.35 16.85
CA THR A 335 -39.93 -4.70 15.72
C THR A 335 -40.75 -5.96 16.00
N GLU A 336 -41.76 -6.22 15.18
CA GLU A 336 -42.62 -7.40 15.27
C GLU A 336 -41.85 -8.71 15.04
N ASP A 337 -42.30 -9.76 15.71
CA ASP A 337 -41.80 -11.13 15.52
C ASP A 337 -42.50 -11.79 14.32
N LEU A 338 -41.74 -12.00 13.24
CA LEU A 338 -42.25 -12.52 11.97
C LEU A 338 -42.61 -14.01 12.03
N LEU A 339 -42.17 -14.74 13.07
CA LEU A 339 -42.53 -16.13 13.31
C LEU A 339 -43.50 -16.31 14.49
N GLY A 340 -43.93 -15.21 15.12
CA GLY A 340 -44.92 -15.22 16.19
C GLY A 340 -46.26 -15.84 15.76
N ASP A 341 -46.99 -16.35 16.75
CA ASP A 341 -48.27 -17.06 16.55
C ASP A 341 -49.50 -16.13 16.50
N GLY A 342 -49.33 -14.79 16.43
CA GLY A 342 -50.43 -13.83 16.44
C GLY A 342 -50.22 -12.56 15.62
N ASP A 343 -51.28 -12.09 14.95
CA ASP A 343 -51.38 -10.72 14.44
C ASP A 343 -51.52 -9.75 15.63
N GLY A 344 -50.57 -8.83 15.80
CA GLY A 344 -50.66 -7.72 16.77
C GLY A 344 -49.92 -7.91 18.10
N ASP A 345 -48.91 -8.79 18.18
CA ASP A 345 -48.01 -8.84 19.34
C ASP A 345 -47.24 -7.53 19.51
N GLU A 346 -47.00 -7.11 20.76
CA GLU A 346 -46.14 -5.95 21.04
C GLU A 346 -44.75 -6.19 20.41
N PRO A 347 -44.14 -5.18 19.76
CA PRO A 347 -42.82 -5.34 19.16
C PRO A 347 -41.79 -5.86 20.19
N THR A 348 -41.21 -7.04 19.96
CA THR A 348 -40.25 -7.71 20.87
C THR A 348 -38.84 -7.84 20.29
N VAL A 349 -38.69 -7.78 18.96
CA VAL A 349 -37.42 -8.09 18.29
C VAL A 349 -36.49 -6.88 18.33
N PRO A 350 -35.28 -6.99 18.89
CA PRO A 350 -34.35 -5.86 19.00
C PRO A 350 -33.88 -5.33 17.63
N MET A 351 -33.92 -4.01 17.47
CA MET A 351 -33.32 -3.33 16.32
C MET A 351 -31.87 -2.91 16.62
N GLY A 352 -30.92 -3.52 15.92
CA GLY A 352 -29.52 -3.17 16.02
C GLY A 352 -28.66 -4.05 15.14
N PHE A 353 -27.39 -3.69 15.00
CA PHE A 353 -26.41 -4.50 14.28
C PHE A 353 -25.15 -4.69 15.12
N HIS A 354 -24.72 -5.93 15.21
CA HIS A 354 -23.47 -6.33 15.86
C HIS A 354 -22.41 -6.71 14.82
N THR A 355 -21.14 -6.61 15.19
CA THR A 355 -20.03 -7.05 14.34
C THR A 355 -18.87 -7.62 15.14
N ASP A 356 -18.15 -8.58 14.56
CA ASP A 356 -16.83 -9.03 14.98
C ASP A 356 -15.70 -8.45 14.08
N GLY A 357 -16.04 -7.54 13.16
CA GLY A 357 -15.16 -6.95 12.16
C GLY A 357 -15.15 -7.68 10.81
N ARG A 358 -15.50 -8.97 10.77
CA ARG A 358 -15.62 -9.77 9.54
C ARG A 358 -17.08 -9.94 9.11
N TRP A 359 -17.96 -10.21 10.05
CA TRP A 359 -19.38 -10.35 9.86
C TRP A 359 -20.14 -9.22 10.53
N ILE A 360 -21.27 -8.86 9.95
CA ILE A 360 -22.25 -7.99 10.56
C ILE A 360 -23.60 -8.70 10.56
N TRP A 361 -24.29 -8.71 11.69
CA TRP A 361 -25.60 -9.34 11.82
C TRP A 361 -26.59 -8.46 12.57
N PRO A 362 -27.87 -8.49 12.18
CA PRO A 362 -28.93 -7.89 12.98
C PRO A 362 -28.98 -8.52 14.38
N SER A 363 -29.28 -7.74 15.42
CA SER A 363 -29.56 -8.25 16.77
C SER A 363 -30.71 -9.28 16.78
N ALA A 364 -31.59 -9.20 15.79
CA ALA A 364 -32.64 -10.19 15.53
C ALA A 364 -32.09 -11.62 15.36
N VAL A 365 -30.87 -11.82 14.82
CA VAL A 365 -30.31 -13.16 14.63
C VAL A 365 -30.19 -13.92 15.95
N ALA A 366 -29.74 -13.25 17.02
CA ALA A 366 -29.69 -13.85 18.35
C ALA A 366 -31.09 -14.12 18.93
N TYR A 367 -32.03 -13.19 18.71
CA TYR A 367 -33.43 -13.35 19.13
C TYR A 367 -34.07 -14.59 18.48
N TYR A 368 -34.03 -14.72 17.16
CA TYR A 368 -34.66 -15.83 16.44
C TYR A 368 -33.96 -17.17 16.69
N LEU A 369 -32.66 -17.18 16.95
CA LEU A 369 -31.97 -18.38 17.41
C LEU A 369 -32.49 -18.84 18.78
N ARG A 370 -32.71 -17.91 19.72
CA ARG A 370 -33.17 -18.23 21.07
C ARG A 370 -34.65 -18.63 21.12
N GLU A 371 -35.52 -17.82 20.55
CA GLU A 371 -36.97 -18.00 20.66
C GLU A 371 -37.52 -19.04 19.68
N HIS A 372 -36.97 -19.09 18.47
CA HIS A 372 -37.51 -19.90 17.36
C HIS A 372 -36.57 -21.01 16.87
N ASN A 373 -35.40 -21.19 17.50
CA ASN A 373 -34.34 -22.09 17.05
C ASN A 373 -33.98 -21.88 15.56
N VAL A 374 -34.05 -20.65 15.05
CA VAL A 374 -33.64 -20.33 13.68
C VAL A 374 -32.12 -20.28 13.62
N PRO A 375 -31.46 -21.21 12.91
CA PRO A 375 -30.00 -21.21 12.85
C PRO A 375 -29.45 -20.00 12.06
N PRO A 376 -28.36 -19.36 12.52
CA PRO A 376 -27.62 -18.38 11.74
C PRO A 376 -27.05 -19.01 10.45
N VAL A 377 -26.62 -18.16 9.51
CA VAL A 377 -26.01 -18.64 8.26
C VAL A 377 -24.82 -19.56 8.56
N LEU A 378 -24.69 -20.64 7.78
CA LEU A 378 -23.70 -21.70 8.02
C LEU A 378 -22.26 -21.15 8.13
N HIS A 379 -21.89 -20.20 7.27
CA HIS A 379 -20.56 -19.59 7.27
C HIS A 379 -20.29 -18.74 8.52
N LEU A 380 -21.32 -18.15 9.14
CA LEU A 380 -21.16 -17.43 10.41
C LEU A 380 -20.92 -18.42 11.56
N VAL A 381 -21.71 -19.49 11.64
CA VAL A 381 -21.52 -20.51 12.70
C VAL A 381 -20.13 -21.15 12.58
N ASP A 382 -19.70 -21.41 11.36
CA ASP A 382 -18.35 -21.91 11.07
C ASP A 382 -17.26 -20.90 11.46
N HIS A 383 -17.45 -19.60 11.19
CA HIS A 383 -16.56 -18.54 11.66
C HIS A 383 -16.47 -18.48 13.19
N ILE A 384 -17.60 -18.57 13.90
CA ILE A 384 -17.64 -18.60 15.36
C ILE A 384 -16.84 -19.79 15.91
N ARG A 385 -16.97 -20.97 15.28
CA ARG A 385 -16.19 -22.16 15.63
C ARG A 385 -14.69 -21.98 15.40
N GLU A 386 -14.30 -21.35 14.30
CA GLU A 386 -12.89 -21.02 14.01
C GLU A 386 -12.29 -20.11 15.09
N ASN A 387 -13.07 -19.15 15.57
CA ASN A 387 -12.70 -18.26 16.67
C ASN A 387 -12.81 -18.92 18.06
N GLY A 388 -13.15 -20.20 18.14
CA GLY A 388 -13.29 -20.92 19.41
C GLY A 388 -14.44 -20.40 20.28
N TYR A 389 -15.48 -19.82 19.66
CA TYR A 389 -16.61 -19.16 20.34
C TYR A 389 -16.22 -17.92 21.16
N GLU A 390 -15.02 -17.38 20.95
CA GLU A 390 -14.54 -16.18 21.62
C GLU A 390 -14.58 -14.98 20.69
N LEU A 391 -15.11 -13.87 21.18
CA LEU A 391 -15.11 -12.61 20.44
C LEU A 391 -13.69 -12.08 20.27
N PRO A 392 -13.40 -11.37 19.18
CA PRO A 392 -12.13 -10.68 19.04
C PRO A 392 -11.95 -9.68 20.19
N VAL A 393 -10.74 -9.65 20.75
CA VAL A 393 -10.39 -8.73 21.87
C VAL A 393 -10.65 -7.27 21.50
N GLU A 394 -10.43 -6.93 20.23
CA GLU A 394 -10.69 -5.62 19.65
C GLU A 394 -11.22 -5.79 18.23
N VAL A 395 -12.18 -4.95 17.85
CA VAL A 395 -12.62 -4.80 16.46
C VAL A 395 -12.09 -3.46 15.94
N PRO A 396 -11.34 -3.44 14.82
CA PRO A 396 -10.78 -2.19 14.31
C PRO A 396 -11.83 -1.15 13.97
N ARG A 397 -11.50 0.13 14.19
CA ARG A 397 -12.39 1.26 13.92
C ARG A 397 -12.75 1.35 12.43
N ILE A 398 -11.81 0.99 11.55
CA ILE A 398 -12.03 0.89 10.11
C ILE A 398 -13.11 -0.15 9.80
N ALA A 399 -13.00 -1.35 10.39
CA ALA A 399 -13.99 -2.41 10.23
C ALA A 399 -15.35 -2.02 10.82
N MET A 400 -15.40 -1.31 11.96
CA MET A 400 -16.65 -0.76 12.51
C MET A 400 -17.30 0.27 11.58
N SER A 401 -16.52 1.19 10.98
CA SER A 401 -17.05 2.16 10.01
C SER A 401 -17.63 1.46 8.78
N ARG A 402 -16.92 0.44 8.26
CA ARG A 402 -17.40 -0.39 7.14
C ARG A 402 -18.68 -1.15 7.48
N ALA A 403 -18.74 -1.77 8.66
CA ALA A 403 -19.93 -2.42 9.17
C ALA A 403 -21.11 -1.45 9.26
N ALA A 404 -20.89 -0.22 9.75
CA ALA A 404 -21.95 0.78 9.87
C ALA A 404 -22.52 1.17 8.50
N ALA A 405 -21.65 1.40 7.51
CA ALA A 405 -22.06 1.69 6.14
C ALA A 405 -22.91 0.55 5.55
N LEU A 406 -22.46 -0.70 5.71
CA LEU A 406 -23.20 -1.89 5.23
C LEU A 406 -24.57 -2.02 5.89
N ALA A 407 -24.69 -1.84 7.21
CA ALA A 407 -25.99 -1.89 7.88
C ALA A 407 -26.95 -0.78 7.45
N MET A 408 -26.42 0.37 7.01
CA MET A 408 -27.22 1.45 6.43
C MET A 408 -27.52 1.25 4.93
N GLY A 409 -27.06 0.16 4.31
CA GLY A 409 -27.29 -0.12 2.89
C GLY A 409 -26.55 0.85 1.95
N ARG A 410 -25.42 1.42 2.38
CA ARG A 410 -24.61 2.35 1.58
C ARG A 410 -23.20 1.83 1.34
N PRO A 411 -22.54 2.19 0.24
CA PRO A 411 -21.13 1.84 0.01
C PRO A 411 -20.24 2.47 1.10
N TRP A 412 -19.16 1.77 1.44
CA TRP A 412 -18.12 2.31 2.30
C TRP A 412 -17.05 2.96 1.43
N ASP A 413 -16.98 4.29 1.46
CA ASP A 413 -16.02 5.10 0.70
C ASP A 413 -15.31 6.09 1.65
N ASP A 414 -14.75 5.54 2.72
CA ASP A 414 -14.25 6.32 3.86
C ASP A 414 -12.72 6.26 3.97
N GLU A 415 -12.04 5.85 2.89
CA GLU A 415 -10.58 5.69 2.87
C GLU A 415 -9.86 7.02 3.18
N SER A 416 -10.42 8.14 2.72
CA SER A 416 -9.91 9.49 3.03
C SER A 416 -9.96 9.80 4.53
N SER A 417 -11.01 9.38 5.25
CA SER A 417 -11.08 9.62 6.69
C SER A 417 -10.15 8.71 7.47
N VAL A 418 -9.84 7.50 6.95
CA VAL A 418 -8.82 6.63 7.54
C VAL A 418 -7.44 7.26 7.48
N VAL A 419 -7.10 7.84 6.32
CA VAL A 419 -5.84 8.58 6.14
C VAL A 419 -5.80 9.81 7.05
N GLU A 420 -6.91 10.55 7.15
CA GLU A 420 -6.99 11.74 8.00
C GLU A 420 -6.91 11.38 9.49
N ALA A 421 -7.58 10.31 9.93
CA ALA A 421 -7.51 9.81 11.30
C ALA A 421 -6.08 9.41 11.70
N LEU A 422 -5.31 8.85 10.75
CA LEU A 422 -3.89 8.62 10.97
C LEU A 422 -3.16 9.97 11.11
N LYS A 423 -3.29 10.90 10.18
CA LYS A 423 -2.62 12.22 10.31
C LYS A 423 -2.94 12.92 11.64
N GLU A 424 -4.21 12.94 12.07
CA GLU A 424 -4.63 13.53 13.34
C GLU A 424 -4.03 12.83 14.56
N ALA A 425 -3.77 11.52 14.47
CA ALA A 425 -3.19 10.75 15.55
C ALA A 425 -1.70 11.07 15.81
N HIS A 426 -1.04 11.85 14.95
CA HIS A 426 0.40 12.16 15.05
C HIS A 426 0.78 13.00 16.28
N ALA A 427 -0.13 13.78 16.85
CA ALA A 427 0.18 14.79 17.88
C ALA A 427 1.01 14.27 19.09
N PRO A 428 0.74 13.09 19.69
CA PRO A 428 1.56 12.56 20.78
C PRO A 428 2.98 12.21 20.35
N VAL A 429 3.16 11.71 19.13
CA VAL A 429 4.48 11.36 18.57
C VAL A 429 5.26 12.63 18.30
N PHE A 430 4.65 13.62 17.64
CA PHE A 430 5.26 14.93 17.42
C PHE A 430 5.83 15.53 18.70
N HIS A 431 5.02 15.59 19.76
CA HIS A 431 5.45 16.16 21.04
C HIS A 431 6.64 15.41 21.66
N VAL A 432 6.65 14.07 21.58
CA VAL A 432 7.78 13.27 22.09
C VAL A 432 9.03 13.49 21.24
N VAL A 433 8.89 13.46 19.92
CA VAL A 433 10.00 13.62 18.98
C VAL A 433 10.70 14.97 19.20
N SER A 434 9.94 16.08 19.26
CA SER A 434 10.51 17.40 19.51
C SER A 434 11.10 17.52 20.92
N ARG A 435 10.39 17.06 21.95
CA ARG A 435 10.83 17.19 23.35
C ARG A 435 12.13 16.44 23.66
N TYR A 436 12.32 15.28 23.05
CA TYR A 436 13.47 14.41 23.33
C TYR A 436 14.54 14.41 22.23
N ALA A 437 14.39 15.31 21.24
CA ALA A 437 15.33 15.44 20.13
C ALA A 437 15.51 14.12 19.35
N ILE A 438 14.41 13.38 19.12
CA ILE A 438 14.47 12.07 18.47
C ILE A 438 14.85 12.22 16.99
N SER A 439 15.87 11.48 16.55
CA SER A 439 16.33 11.40 15.18
C SER A 439 15.23 10.93 14.22
N PRO A 440 15.02 11.61 13.07
CA PRO A 440 14.19 11.12 11.97
C PRO A 440 14.55 9.72 11.48
N LYS A 441 15.79 9.27 11.69
CA LYS A 441 16.25 7.93 11.32
C LYS A 441 15.73 6.83 12.25
N ARG A 442 15.20 7.19 13.42
CA ARG A 442 14.81 6.25 14.49
C ARG A 442 13.30 6.04 14.62
N TYR A 443 12.50 6.74 13.84
CA TYR A 443 11.07 6.51 13.77
C TYR A 443 10.55 6.70 12.34
N SER A 444 9.39 6.12 12.05
CA SER A 444 8.66 6.39 10.81
C SER A 444 7.15 6.37 11.03
N TRP A 445 6.44 7.04 10.13
CA TRP A 445 5.00 7.24 10.21
C TRP A 445 4.34 6.96 8.87
N GLY A 446 3.57 5.88 8.79
CA GLY A 446 2.86 5.45 7.58
C GLY A 446 3.70 4.66 6.58
N TYR A 447 5.01 4.52 6.81
CA TYR A 447 5.93 3.76 5.95
C TYR A 447 6.96 3.00 6.79
N HIS A 448 7.59 2.01 6.17
CA HIS A 448 8.66 1.22 6.79
C HIS A 448 10.01 1.95 6.70
N GLN A 449 10.78 1.92 7.78
CA GLN A 449 12.13 2.47 7.81
C GLN A 449 13.03 1.55 8.66
N ASP A 450 14.18 1.15 8.12
CA ASP A 450 15.10 0.28 8.83
C ASP A 450 15.74 1.00 10.04
N GLN A 451 16.08 0.25 11.08
CA GLN A 451 16.65 0.73 12.34
C GLN A 451 15.80 1.80 13.05
N ALA A 452 14.48 1.67 12.90
CA ALA A 452 13.50 2.61 13.40
C ALA A 452 12.26 1.93 14.00
N TRP A 453 11.60 2.63 14.92
CA TRP A 453 10.23 2.32 15.31
C TRP A 453 9.26 2.79 14.22
N CYS A 454 8.57 1.84 13.60
CA CYS A 454 7.63 2.09 12.51
C CYS A 454 6.20 1.98 13.01
N LEU A 455 5.34 2.93 12.66
CA LEU A 455 3.89 2.77 12.68
C LEU A 455 3.38 2.72 11.24
N ILE A 456 2.76 1.61 10.84
CA ILE A 456 2.18 1.45 9.50
C ILE A 456 0.73 0.97 9.58
N ARG A 457 -0.04 1.21 8.52
CA ARG A 457 -1.31 0.54 8.30
C ARG A 457 -1.07 -0.85 7.70
N ASP A 458 -1.80 -1.83 8.22
CA ASP A 458 -1.84 -3.21 7.75
C ASP A 458 -3.31 -3.65 7.67
N GLY A 459 -3.89 -3.54 6.47
CA GLY A 459 -5.33 -3.79 6.26
C GLY A 459 -6.21 -2.83 7.08
N ASP A 460 -7.04 -3.40 7.95
CA ASP A 460 -7.90 -2.64 8.86
C ASP A 460 -7.21 -2.27 10.19
N TRP A 461 -5.95 -2.69 10.38
CA TRP A 461 -5.19 -2.50 11.61
C TRP A 461 -4.05 -1.49 11.45
N TYR A 462 -3.57 -0.99 12.57
CA TYR A 462 -2.30 -0.27 12.67
C TYR A 462 -1.30 -1.13 13.43
N VAL A 463 -0.05 -1.20 12.95
CA VAL A 463 1.01 -2.01 13.55
C VAL A 463 2.17 -1.12 13.90
N VAL A 464 2.63 -1.25 15.15
CA VAL A 464 3.84 -0.60 15.64
C VAL A 464 4.89 -1.68 15.88
N TYR A 465 6.10 -1.49 15.35
CA TYR A 465 7.20 -2.45 15.52
C TYR A 465 8.56 -1.76 15.36
N TRP A 466 9.61 -2.42 15.85
CA TRP A 466 10.99 -2.05 15.52
C TRP A 466 11.44 -2.80 14.28
N ALA A 467 11.95 -2.08 13.29
CA ALA A 467 12.52 -2.63 12.06
C ALA A 467 14.03 -2.89 12.20
N ASP A 468 14.47 -4.07 11.80
CA ASP A 468 15.88 -4.47 11.76
C ASP A 468 16.13 -5.34 10.52
N GLY A 469 16.52 -4.70 9.42
CA GLY A 469 16.58 -5.25 8.07
C GLY A 469 15.21 -5.78 7.63
N ASP A 470 15.18 -7.02 7.12
CA ASP A 470 13.96 -7.71 6.75
C ASP A 470 13.16 -8.26 7.95
N SER A 471 13.64 -8.05 9.18
CA SER A 471 13.02 -8.58 10.39
C SER A 471 12.31 -7.50 11.22
N THR A 472 11.21 -7.88 11.86
CA THR A 472 10.46 -7.00 12.78
C THR A 472 10.51 -7.57 14.19
N ARG A 473 10.74 -6.72 15.19
CA ARG A 473 10.71 -7.08 16.62
C ARG A 473 9.67 -6.26 17.37
N SER A 474 9.21 -6.79 18.50
CA SER A 474 8.26 -6.10 19.41
C SER A 474 7.01 -5.59 18.70
N SER A 475 6.49 -6.37 17.74
CA SER A 475 5.31 -6.00 16.96
C SER A 475 4.05 -6.03 17.82
N MET A 476 3.32 -4.92 17.79
CA MET A 476 2.02 -4.74 18.45
C MET A 476 1.00 -4.20 17.44
N ARG A 477 -0.24 -4.71 17.48
CA ARG A 477 -1.35 -4.25 16.61
C ARG A 477 -2.39 -3.47 17.41
N PHE A 478 -3.06 -2.53 16.74
CA PHE A 478 -4.09 -1.67 17.31
C PHE A 478 -5.21 -1.46 16.31
N GLY A 479 -6.46 -1.48 16.78
CA GLY A 479 -7.63 -1.18 15.97
C GLY A 479 -7.90 0.31 15.76
N ASP A 480 -7.15 1.18 16.45
CA ASP A 480 -7.29 2.64 16.43
C ASP A 480 -5.92 3.34 16.26
N ALA A 481 -5.85 4.33 15.36
CA ALA A 481 -4.63 5.05 15.05
C ALA A 481 -4.06 5.83 16.25
N ARG A 482 -4.91 6.39 17.12
CA ARG A 482 -4.48 7.15 18.31
C ARG A 482 -3.83 6.23 19.34
N ASN A 483 -4.36 5.02 19.51
CA ASN A 483 -3.75 4.02 20.39
C ASN A 483 -2.39 3.55 19.86
N ALA A 484 -2.28 3.31 18.55
CA ALA A 484 -1.01 3.00 17.91
C ALA A 484 0.02 4.13 18.08
N ALA A 485 -0.40 5.38 17.85
CA ALA A 485 0.44 6.56 18.00
C ALA A 485 0.93 6.75 19.44
N ALA A 486 0.05 6.57 20.42
CA ALA A 486 0.39 6.62 21.84
C ALA A 486 1.41 5.53 22.21
N HIS A 487 1.26 4.33 21.66
CA HIS A 487 2.22 3.26 21.86
C HIS A 487 3.58 3.59 21.25
N LEU A 488 3.63 4.05 19.99
CA LEU A 488 4.85 4.51 19.34
C LEU A 488 5.54 5.61 20.16
N ALA A 489 4.79 6.63 20.58
CA ALA A 489 5.29 7.70 21.44
C ALA A 489 5.89 7.13 22.75
N GLY A 490 5.24 6.15 23.37
CA GLY A 490 5.76 5.45 24.55
C GLY A 490 7.09 4.71 24.30
N GLN A 491 7.23 4.03 23.15
CA GLN A 491 8.48 3.36 22.77
C GLN A 491 9.61 4.36 22.54
N LEU A 492 9.32 5.50 21.89
CA LEU A 492 10.29 6.56 21.68
C LEU A 492 10.74 7.21 22.99
N VAL A 493 9.82 7.44 23.94
CA VAL A 493 10.18 7.91 25.29
C VAL A 493 11.05 6.87 26.02
N ALA A 494 10.73 5.58 25.92
CA ALA A 494 11.50 4.54 26.60
C ALA A 494 12.95 4.45 26.09
N GLY A 495 13.16 4.57 24.78
CA GLY A 495 14.49 4.49 24.15
C GLY A 495 15.16 5.84 23.85
N HIS A 496 14.61 6.96 24.32
CA HIS A 496 15.01 8.29 23.84
C HIS A 496 16.51 8.58 23.91
N GLN A 497 17.22 8.06 24.91
CA GLN A 497 18.67 8.28 25.07
C GLN A 497 19.49 7.70 23.90
N GLU A 498 19.03 6.62 23.28
CA GLU A 498 19.69 5.98 22.13
C GLU A 498 19.21 6.55 20.80
N PHE A 499 18.08 7.25 20.80
CA PHE A 499 17.40 7.70 19.59
C PHE A 499 17.58 9.19 19.29
N GLN A 500 18.34 9.92 20.11
CA GLN A 500 18.56 11.35 19.87
C GLN A 500 19.31 11.57 18.55
N TYR A 501 18.96 12.64 17.83
CA TYR A 501 19.75 13.06 16.68
C TYR A 501 21.16 13.49 17.12
N GLN A 502 22.14 13.19 16.27
CA GLN A 502 23.52 13.59 16.50
C GLN A 502 23.78 15.00 15.97
N LEU A 503 24.90 15.60 16.38
CA LEU A 503 25.38 16.81 15.71
C LEU A 503 25.63 16.51 14.22
N ASP A 504 25.37 17.50 13.38
CA ASP A 504 25.49 17.43 11.92
C ASP A 504 24.53 16.42 11.26
N GLU A 505 23.55 15.91 12.00
CA GLU A 505 22.44 15.13 11.46
C GLU A 505 21.34 16.05 10.95
N GLU A 506 20.86 15.79 9.73
CA GLU A 506 19.69 16.47 9.18
C GLU A 506 18.42 16.09 9.95
N ILE A 507 17.70 17.12 10.39
CA ILE A 507 16.45 17.05 11.13
C ILE A 507 15.38 17.87 10.41
N TYR A 508 14.11 17.63 10.75
CA TYR A 508 13.04 18.50 10.28
C TYR A 508 13.08 19.86 11.00
N TRP A 509 12.72 20.93 10.31
CA TRP A 509 12.74 22.29 10.87
C TRP A 509 11.94 22.42 12.17
N TRP A 510 10.81 21.71 12.30
CA TRP A 510 9.95 21.72 13.49
C TRP A 510 10.51 20.92 14.67
N GLN A 511 11.60 20.17 14.47
CA GLN A 511 12.32 19.46 15.55
C GLN A 511 13.43 20.31 16.17
N THR A 512 13.64 21.53 15.66
CA THR A 512 14.68 22.40 16.19
C THR A 512 14.33 22.83 17.62
N PRO A 513 15.35 22.99 18.49
CA PRO A 513 15.12 23.32 19.91
C PRO A 513 14.68 24.77 20.14
N TYR A 514 14.79 25.64 19.13
CA TYR A 514 14.43 27.05 19.18
C TYR A 514 14.17 27.60 17.77
N ASP A 515 13.32 28.62 17.70
CA ASP A 515 12.90 29.29 16.45
C ASP A 515 13.56 30.66 16.26
N THR A 516 13.28 31.29 15.12
CA THR A 516 13.59 32.71 14.88
C THR A 516 12.86 33.60 15.87
N VAL A 517 13.59 34.51 16.52
CA VAL A 517 13.04 35.41 17.55
C VAL A 517 12.43 36.69 16.94
N SER A 518 12.92 37.12 15.78
CA SER A 518 12.44 38.30 15.08
C SER A 518 11.32 37.93 14.10
N ASP A 519 10.14 38.57 14.23
CA ASP A 519 9.01 38.42 13.29
C ASP A 519 9.35 38.89 11.86
N LEU A 520 10.45 39.63 11.71
CA LEU A 520 10.94 40.10 10.42
C LEU A 520 11.87 39.09 9.72
N ASP A 521 12.34 38.07 10.45
CA ASP A 521 13.20 37.02 9.90
C ASP A 521 12.35 35.88 9.34
N PRO A 522 12.77 35.23 8.23
CA PRO A 522 12.04 34.09 7.68
C PRO A 522 12.10 32.87 8.61
N SER A 523 10.98 32.15 8.70
CA SER A 523 10.89 30.87 9.41
C SER A 523 11.84 29.81 8.82
N LEU A 524 12.34 28.90 9.68
CA LEU A 524 13.18 27.77 9.28
C LEU A 524 12.52 26.83 8.25
N GLU A 525 11.19 26.86 8.14
CA GLU A 525 10.46 26.11 7.11
C GLU A 525 10.86 26.48 5.67
N ASN A 526 11.43 27.67 5.47
CA ASN A 526 11.90 28.17 4.17
C ASN A 526 13.31 27.71 3.81
N PHE A 527 13.94 26.89 4.65
CA PHE A 527 15.33 26.45 4.49
C PHE A 527 15.44 24.92 4.45
N THR A 528 16.54 24.43 3.90
CA THR A 528 16.83 22.99 3.75
C THR A 528 18.08 22.62 4.55
N GLN A 529 18.38 21.33 4.68
CA GLN A 529 19.56 20.84 5.42
C GLN A 529 19.60 21.37 6.86
N VAL A 530 18.44 21.38 7.53
CA VAL A 530 18.34 21.87 8.91
C VAL A 530 19.02 20.85 9.82
N MET A 531 19.96 21.30 10.63
CA MET A 531 20.75 20.43 11.51
C MET A 531 21.24 21.22 12.73
N THR A 532 21.55 20.51 13.81
CA THR A 532 22.25 21.10 14.96
C THR A 532 23.75 20.87 14.80
N THR A 533 24.56 21.92 14.80
CA THR A 533 26.00 21.82 14.54
C THR A 533 26.83 22.59 15.56
N GLN A 534 28.11 22.28 15.59
CA GLN A 534 29.12 23.04 16.32
C GLN A 534 29.96 23.82 15.29
N PRO A 535 29.76 25.15 15.16
CA PRO A 535 30.51 25.92 14.20
C PRO A 535 32.00 25.95 14.59
N PRO A 536 32.91 26.17 13.63
CA PRO A 536 34.32 26.40 13.93
C PRO A 536 34.49 27.53 14.95
N ALA A 537 35.51 27.41 15.80
CA ALA A 537 35.87 28.47 16.74
C ALA A 537 36.14 29.77 15.97
N ASP A 538 35.66 30.89 16.53
CA ASP A 538 35.85 32.22 15.95
C ASP A 538 35.25 32.40 14.55
N VAL A 539 34.19 31.64 14.22
CA VAL A 539 33.46 31.82 12.95
C VAL A 539 32.93 33.25 12.84
N GLU A 540 33.15 33.84 11.67
CA GLU A 540 32.60 35.15 11.35
C GLU A 540 31.25 34.98 10.67
N VAL A 541 30.29 35.76 11.14
CA VAL A 541 28.91 35.76 10.67
C VAL A 541 28.44 37.18 10.47
N ASP A 542 27.42 37.39 9.66
CA ASP A 542 26.87 38.71 9.41
C ASP A 542 25.33 38.69 9.33
N ARG A 543 24.73 39.87 9.43
CA ARG A 543 23.27 40.06 9.42
C ARG A 543 22.92 41.41 8.82
N TYR A 544 21.80 41.43 8.10
CA TYR A 544 21.09 42.65 7.72
C TYR A 544 19.86 42.81 8.64
N GLY A 545 19.93 43.74 9.59
CA GLY A 545 18.90 43.98 10.61
C GLY A 545 19.45 44.06 12.03
N THR A 546 18.55 44.34 12.97
CA THR A 546 18.92 44.67 14.35
C THR A 546 19.51 43.48 15.12
N PRO A 547 20.31 43.74 16.18
CA PRO A 547 20.81 42.71 17.11
C PRO A 547 19.72 42.02 17.94
N ASP A 548 18.44 42.40 17.83
CA ASP A 548 17.35 41.73 18.54
C ASP A 548 16.94 40.40 17.89
N GLY A 549 17.37 40.16 16.65
CA GLY A 549 17.22 38.87 15.97
C GLY A 549 18.28 37.85 16.39
N ASN A 550 18.09 36.60 15.96
CA ASN A 550 18.99 35.48 16.23
C ASN A 550 19.43 34.71 14.98
N LEU A 551 18.99 35.14 13.80
CA LEU A 551 19.36 34.55 12.51
C LEU A 551 20.54 35.30 11.91
N LEU A 552 21.62 34.58 11.60
CA LEU A 552 22.86 35.09 11.04
C LEU A 552 23.24 34.28 9.79
N PHE A 553 24.02 34.84 8.88
CA PHE A 553 24.62 34.10 7.78
C PHE A 553 26.11 33.98 7.97
N LEU A 554 26.72 32.96 7.35
CA LEU A 554 28.17 32.91 7.22
C LEU A 554 28.66 34.23 6.60
N ALA A 555 29.70 34.84 7.18
CA ALA A 555 30.18 36.14 6.71
C ALA A 555 30.51 36.11 5.21
N ASP A 556 30.29 37.24 4.54
CA ASP A 556 30.57 37.41 3.11
C ASP A 556 29.66 36.57 2.18
N THR A 557 28.60 35.93 2.70
CA THR A 557 27.55 35.30 1.88
C THR A 557 26.86 36.37 1.01
N PRO A 558 26.85 36.26 -0.33
CA PRO A 558 26.16 37.22 -1.20
C PRO A 558 24.67 37.35 -0.84
N PHE A 559 24.12 38.57 -0.89
CA PHE A 559 22.74 38.82 -0.45
C PHE A 559 21.71 37.93 -1.16
N GLU A 560 21.85 37.74 -2.48
CA GLU A 560 21.02 36.87 -3.32
C GLU A 560 21.00 35.40 -2.85
N GLN A 561 22.07 34.94 -2.18
CA GLN A 561 22.19 33.57 -1.70
C GLN A 561 21.49 33.34 -0.36
N ARG A 562 21.04 34.40 0.33
CA ARG A 562 20.52 34.32 1.70
C ARG A 562 19.05 33.92 1.78
N GLY A 563 18.31 33.95 0.66
CA GLY A 563 16.87 33.68 0.66
C GLY A 563 16.07 34.70 1.49
N LEU A 564 16.63 35.90 1.72
CA LEU A 564 15.96 36.98 2.44
C LEU A 564 15.12 37.83 1.48
N PRO A 565 14.00 38.41 1.94
CA PRO A 565 13.25 39.40 1.17
C PRO A 565 14.10 40.63 0.81
N ALA A 566 13.85 41.22 -0.37
CA ALA A 566 14.71 42.28 -0.94
C ALA A 566 14.85 43.54 -0.05
N ASP A 567 13.84 43.86 0.77
CA ASP A 567 13.87 44.98 1.72
C ASP A 567 14.93 44.82 2.82
N HIS A 568 15.40 43.59 3.07
CA HIS A 568 16.46 43.34 4.05
C HIS A 568 17.79 43.97 3.62
N ALA A 569 18.04 44.15 2.32
CA ALA A 569 19.28 44.77 1.83
C ALA A 569 19.44 46.23 2.27
N GLU A 570 18.34 46.92 2.58
CA GLU A 570 18.33 48.31 3.04
C GLU A 570 18.51 48.45 4.56
N ARG A 571 18.52 47.33 5.29
CA ARG A 571 18.67 47.31 6.75
C ARG A 571 20.13 47.46 7.16
N GLU A 572 20.32 47.81 8.43
CA GLU A 572 21.66 47.94 9.02
C GLU A 572 22.46 46.64 8.89
N TYR A 573 23.68 46.75 8.36
CA TYR A 573 24.57 45.62 8.19
C TYR A 573 25.53 45.51 9.37
N HIS A 574 25.57 44.34 9.98
CA HIS A 574 26.45 44.04 11.10
C HIS A 574 27.26 42.77 10.83
N ARG A 575 28.52 42.77 11.25
CA ARG A 575 29.40 41.60 11.23
C ARG A 575 29.83 41.26 12.65
N TYR A 576 29.79 39.98 12.97
CA TYR A 576 30.09 39.46 14.29
C TYR A 576 31.07 38.30 14.21
N ARG A 577 31.76 38.04 15.32
CA ARG A 577 32.53 36.82 15.54
C ARG A 577 31.96 36.07 16.74
N LEU A 578 31.66 34.79 16.54
CA LEU A 578 31.28 33.89 17.63
C LEU A 578 32.55 33.48 18.38
N VAL A 579 32.69 33.94 19.61
CA VAL A 579 33.89 33.73 20.43
C VAL A 579 33.83 32.38 21.12
N GLY A 580 34.91 31.60 21.03
CA GLY A 580 35.04 30.30 21.69
C GLY A 580 34.51 29.13 20.86
N ASP A 581 34.74 27.91 21.36
CA ASP A 581 34.47 26.64 20.68
C ASP A 581 33.22 25.91 21.21
N THR A 582 32.47 26.49 22.14
CA THR A 582 31.36 25.82 22.85
C THR A 582 29.98 26.04 22.23
N TRP A 583 29.92 26.61 21.03
CA TRP A 583 28.66 26.91 20.36
C TRP A 583 27.95 25.65 19.87
N VAL A 584 26.66 25.55 20.15
CA VAL A 584 25.76 24.58 19.54
C VAL A 584 24.59 25.38 18.95
N VAL A 585 24.53 25.40 17.63
CA VAL A 585 23.62 26.27 16.86
C VAL A 585 22.83 25.44 15.87
N VAL A 586 21.67 25.94 15.45
CA VAL A 586 20.96 25.37 14.31
C VAL A 586 21.56 25.97 13.05
N THR A 587 21.92 25.13 12.09
CA THR A 587 22.30 25.58 10.75
C THR A 587 21.31 25.08 9.72
N ALA A 588 21.11 25.87 8.69
CA ALA A 588 20.32 25.51 7.53
C ALA A 588 20.92 26.17 6.27
N VAL A 589 20.41 25.78 5.11
CA VAL A 589 20.85 26.28 3.82
C VAL A 589 19.64 26.86 3.08
N ALA A 590 19.76 28.11 2.67
CA ALA A 590 18.78 28.76 1.80
C ALA A 590 18.77 28.07 0.43
N GLU A 591 17.65 28.12 -0.28
CA GLU A 591 17.52 27.54 -1.63
C GLU A 591 18.62 28.07 -2.58
N ALA A 592 19.01 29.33 -2.41
CA ALA A 592 20.06 29.99 -3.18
C ALA A 592 21.50 29.69 -2.69
N GLY A 593 21.67 28.79 -1.71
CA GLY A 593 22.95 28.21 -1.28
C GLY A 593 23.61 28.85 -0.05
N GLY A 594 23.05 29.95 0.48
CA GLY A 594 23.61 30.63 1.66
C GLY A 594 23.41 29.83 2.94
N ARG A 595 24.50 29.57 3.67
CA ARG A 595 24.47 28.92 4.99
C ARG A 595 24.12 29.93 6.07
N LEU A 596 23.14 29.58 6.90
CA LEU A 596 22.74 30.34 8.07
C LEU A 596 23.10 29.65 9.37
N TYR A 597 23.24 30.46 10.41
CA TYR A 597 23.41 30.10 11.80
C TYR A 597 22.27 30.75 12.60
N LEU A 598 21.42 29.94 13.19
CA LEU A 598 20.40 30.37 14.13
C LEU A 598 20.94 30.13 15.54
N VAL A 599 21.19 31.21 16.28
CA VAL A 599 21.66 31.14 17.67
C VAL A 599 20.47 31.06 18.64
N PRO A 600 20.62 30.43 19.82
CA PRO A 600 19.49 30.19 20.73
C PRO A 600 18.79 31.44 21.30
N LYS A 601 19.46 32.60 21.28
CA LYS A 601 19.00 33.86 21.90
C LYS A 601 19.28 35.05 20.97
N PRO A 602 18.67 36.22 21.20
CA PRO A 602 19.01 37.44 20.50
C PRO A 602 20.53 37.74 20.53
N ILE A 603 21.05 38.26 19.41
CA ILE A 603 22.47 38.65 19.27
C ILE A 603 22.88 39.65 20.37
N SER A 604 21.99 40.57 20.74
CA SER A 604 22.19 41.57 21.79
C SER A 604 22.58 40.95 23.15
N GLU A 605 22.05 39.78 23.51
CA GLU A 605 22.43 39.06 24.74
C GLU A 605 23.86 38.53 24.66
N TYR A 606 24.27 38.01 23.50
CA TYR A 606 25.62 37.46 23.31
C TYR A 606 26.69 38.54 23.20
N LEU A 607 26.34 39.70 22.66
CA LEU A 607 27.17 40.91 22.70
C LEU A 607 27.39 41.36 24.15
N ALA A 608 26.33 41.42 24.95
CA ALA A 608 26.41 41.80 26.36
C ALA A 608 27.22 40.81 27.20
N SER A 609 27.13 39.51 26.90
CA SER A 609 27.88 38.47 27.61
C SER A 609 29.32 38.29 27.11
N GLY A 610 29.69 38.90 25.99
CA GLY A 610 31.01 38.77 25.36
C GLY A 610 31.25 37.42 24.65
N HIS A 611 30.20 36.61 24.47
CA HIS A 611 30.29 35.39 23.66
C HIS A 611 30.24 35.71 22.16
N MET A 612 29.73 36.87 21.79
CA MET A 612 29.80 37.41 20.44
C MET A 612 30.43 38.80 20.50
N VAL A 613 31.29 39.12 19.54
CA VAL A 613 31.87 40.47 19.42
C VAL A 613 31.53 41.05 18.06
N GLU A 614 31.05 42.28 18.06
CA GLU A 614 30.83 43.03 16.83
C GLU A 614 32.18 43.47 16.25
N ILE A 615 32.37 43.19 14.97
CA ILE A 615 33.55 43.60 14.23
C ILE A 615 33.14 44.82 13.40
N SER A 616 33.70 46.00 13.71
CA SER A 616 33.42 47.23 12.96
C SER A 616 33.77 47.04 11.47
N ALA A 617 32.77 47.22 10.59
CA ALA A 617 32.79 46.95 9.14
C ALA A 617 33.34 48.13 8.29
N PRO A 618 33.70 47.95 6.98
CA PRO A 618 33.56 46.78 6.10
C PRO A 618 34.92 46.20 5.61
N PRO A 619 34.97 45.05 4.91
CA PRO A 619 36.05 44.86 3.95
C PRO A 619 36.01 46.03 2.98
N ALA A 620 37.16 46.62 2.69
CA ALA A 620 37.26 47.65 1.68
C ALA A 620 36.50 47.19 0.43
N ALA A 621 35.68 48.07 -0.16
CA ALA A 621 35.34 47.93 -1.57
C ALA A 621 36.63 47.54 -2.30
N PRO A 622 36.61 46.55 -3.21
CA PRO A 622 37.82 46.05 -3.84
C PRO A 622 38.65 47.25 -4.29
N SER A 623 39.88 47.35 -3.77
CA SER A 623 40.79 48.43 -4.16
C SER A 623 40.77 48.51 -5.69
N PRO A 624 40.57 49.70 -6.29
CA PRO A 624 40.56 49.83 -7.73
C PRO A 624 41.85 49.17 -8.25
N PRO A 625 41.76 48.35 -9.32
CA PRO A 625 42.91 47.62 -9.83
C PRO A 625 44.07 48.58 -10.08
N THR A 626 45.13 48.50 -9.28
CA THR A 626 46.35 49.28 -9.50
C THR A 626 47.24 48.53 -10.49
N LEU A 627 47.75 49.24 -11.50
CA LEU A 627 48.70 48.66 -12.45
C LEU A 627 49.93 48.09 -11.72
N PRO A 628 50.52 46.97 -12.21
CA PRO A 628 51.71 46.38 -11.61
C PRO A 628 52.90 47.36 -11.70
N PRO A 629 53.85 47.29 -10.75
CA PRO A 629 55.02 48.17 -10.77
C PRO A 629 55.82 47.99 -12.07
N ILE A 630 56.37 49.09 -12.59
CA ILE A 630 57.18 49.10 -13.83
C ILE A 630 58.39 48.17 -13.66
N THR A 631 58.45 47.13 -14.49
CA THR A 631 59.56 46.17 -14.56
C THR A 631 60.54 46.51 -15.68
N ASP A 632 61.74 45.93 -15.65
CA ASP A 632 62.72 46.09 -16.73
C ASP A 632 62.20 45.56 -18.07
N GLY A 633 61.38 44.50 -18.06
CA GLY A 633 60.72 43.99 -19.26
C GLY A 633 59.73 45.00 -19.86
N MET A 634 59.00 45.75 -19.02
CA MET A 634 58.11 46.82 -19.48
C MET A 634 58.89 48.00 -20.08
N ARG A 635 60.08 48.32 -19.55
CA ARG A 635 60.96 49.34 -20.14
C ARG A 635 61.53 48.90 -21.49
N GLU A 636 61.83 47.62 -21.63
CA GLU A 636 62.29 47.08 -22.91
C GLU A 636 61.18 47.07 -23.96
N GLU A 637 59.96 46.73 -23.56
CA GLU A 637 58.78 46.82 -24.42
C GLU A 637 58.46 48.27 -24.83
N ALA A 638 58.64 49.23 -23.91
CA ALA A 638 58.52 50.65 -24.22
C ALA A 638 59.48 51.09 -25.33
N ARG A 639 60.74 50.62 -25.32
CA ARG A 639 61.71 50.91 -26.39
C ARG A 639 61.32 50.29 -27.73
N ARG A 640 60.60 49.17 -27.72
CA ARG A 640 60.09 48.51 -28.94
C ARG A 640 58.84 49.17 -29.51
N ASN A 641 58.13 49.97 -28.71
CA ASN A 641 56.88 50.64 -29.10
C ASN A 641 56.88 52.17 -28.84
N PRO A 642 57.76 52.97 -29.49
CA PRO A 642 57.81 54.42 -29.30
C PRO A 642 56.49 55.12 -29.66
N GLY A 643 56.04 56.04 -28.81
CA GLY A 643 54.76 56.75 -28.96
C GLY A 643 53.51 55.92 -28.64
N GLY A 644 53.67 54.63 -28.33
CA GLY A 644 52.60 53.67 -28.06
C GLY A 644 52.18 53.58 -26.59
N TRP A 645 51.77 52.38 -26.18
CA TRP A 645 51.36 52.00 -24.83
C TRP A 645 51.93 50.62 -24.49
N VAL A 646 52.37 50.42 -23.25
CA VAL A 646 52.74 49.10 -22.71
C VAL A 646 51.57 48.57 -21.88
N TRP A 647 50.88 47.56 -22.42
CA TRP A 647 49.69 46.97 -21.81
C TRP A 647 50.05 45.93 -20.74
N CYS A 648 49.31 45.93 -19.63
CA CYS A 648 49.44 44.99 -18.53
C CYS A 648 48.27 44.00 -18.55
N ALA A 649 48.54 42.76 -18.94
CA ALA A 649 47.60 41.66 -18.86
C ALA A 649 47.56 41.04 -17.46
N ASP A 650 46.45 40.40 -17.12
CA ASP A 650 46.37 39.54 -15.94
C ASP A 650 47.33 38.34 -16.08
N PRO A 651 48.16 38.03 -15.05
CA PRO A 651 49.12 36.93 -15.12
C PRO A 651 48.48 35.55 -15.26
N GLU A 652 47.18 35.40 -14.99
CA GLU A 652 46.46 34.13 -15.15
C GLU A 652 46.00 33.87 -16.60
N VAL A 653 46.27 34.78 -17.55
CA VAL A 653 45.98 34.55 -18.98
C VAL A 653 46.88 33.43 -19.50
N ASP A 654 46.28 32.29 -19.81
CA ASP A 654 46.97 31.13 -20.36
C ASP A 654 46.72 31.02 -21.88
N PRO A 655 47.75 31.20 -22.74
CA PRO A 655 47.63 31.10 -24.19
C PRO A 655 47.14 29.75 -24.72
N ARG A 656 47.16 28.70 -23.89
CA ARG A 656 46.61 27.38 -24.26
C ARG A 656 45.09 27.37 -24.32
N TYR A 657 44.44 28.27 -23.58
CA TYR A 657 42.98 28.31 -23.46
C TYR A 657 42.37 29.61 -24.01
N ILE A 658 43.10 30.72 -23.88
CA ILE A 658 42.68 32.05 -24.28
C ILE A 658 43.60 32.52 -25.42
N GLU A 659 43.02 32.70 -26.60
CA GLU A 659 43.78 33.18 -27.76
C GLU A 659 44.10 34.67 -27.63
N GLY A 660 45.39 35.01 -27.69
CA GLY A 660 45.87 36.38 -27.51
C GLY A 660 45.62 36.90 -26.09
N VAL A 661 45.41 38.22 -25.98
CA VAL A 661 45.07 38.88 -24.71
C VAL A 661 43.78 39.68 -24.92
N PRO A 662 42.62 39.12 -24.59
CA PRO A 662 41.34 39.78 -24.81
C PRO A 662 41.21 41.02 -23.90
N ASN A 663 40.40 42.00 -24.33
CA ASN A 663 40.28 43.27 -23.62
C ASN A 663 39.90 43.07 -22.14
N PHE A 664 39.01 42.14 -21.82
CA PHE A 664 38.60 41.88 -20.43
C PHE A 664 39.74 41.37 -19.52
N ALA A 665 40.84 40.88 -20.08
CA ALA A 665 41.98 40.39 -19.32
C ALA A 665 43.10 41.44 -19.19
N LEU A 666 42.97 42.60 -19.84
CA LEU A 666 43.90 43.72 -19.71
C LEU A 666 43.51 44.58 -18.51
N LEU A 667 44.42 44.73 -17.56
CA LEU A 667 44.26 45.59 -16.39
C LEU A 667 44.33 47.08 -16.76
N GLY A 668 45.16 47.41 -17.75
CA GLY A 668 45.40 48.77 -18.24
C GLY A 668 46.78 48.90 -18.88
N ALA A 669 47.32 50.12 -19.03
CA ALA A 669 48.58 50.37 -19.73
C ALA A 669 49.35 51.60 -19.25
N TYR A 670 50.66 51.62 -19.51
CA TYR A 670 51.55 52.78 -19.31
C TYR A 670 51.90 53.46 -20.65
N LYS A 671 51.83 54.80 -20.71
CA LYS A 671 52.10 55.58 -21.92
C LYS A 671 53.59 55.71 -22.21
N VAL A 672 53.97 55.50 -23.47
CA VAL A 672 55.35 55.60 -23.97
C VAL A 672 55.53 56.89 -24.79
N ASP A 673 56.64 57.60 -24.60
CA ASP A 673 56.99 58.77 -25.41
C ASP A 673 57.67 58.40 -26.74
N GLN A 674 58.03 59.41 -27.54
CA GLN A 674 58.69 59.22 -28.83
C GLN A 674 60.13 58.69 -28.73
N ALA A 675 60.76 58.77 -27.55
CA ALA A 675 62.09 58.24 -27.28
C ALA A 675 62.06 56.77 -26.80
N GLY A 676 60.88 56.21 -26.58
CA GLY A 676 60.71 54.84 -26.07
C GLY A 676 60.78 54.75 -24.53
N GLU A 677 60.64 55.87 -23.82
CA GLU A 677 60.64 55.93 -22.36
C GLU A 677 59.21 56.04 -21.80
N LEU A 678 58.99 55.48 -20.60
CA LEU A 678 57.68 55.50 -19.94
C LEU A 678 57.43 56.88 -19.30
N THR A 679 56.34 57.54 -19.69
CA THR A 679 56.02 58.92 -19.29
C THR A 679 55.47 59.06 -17.87
N GLY A 680 54.97 57.96 -17.29
CA GLY A 680 54.24 57.95 -16.01
C GLY A 680 52.72 58.11 -16.14
N GLU A 681 52.19 58.44 -17.32
CA GLU A 681 50.75 58.44 -17.58
C GLU A 681 50.20 57.01 -17.71
N THR A 682 49.06 56.75 -17.07
CA THR A 682 48.44 55.42 -16.96
C THR A 682 47.01 55.42 -17.49
N TYR A 683 46.63 54.35 -18.17
CA TYR A 683 45.25 54.03 -18.53
C TYR A 683 44.81 52.80 -17.73
N LEU A 684 43.65 52.86 -17.07
CA LEU A 684 42.99 51.69 -16.48
C LEU A 684 41.86 51.25 -17.40
N ASN A 685 41.72 49.94 -17.58
CA ASN A 685 40.70 49.39 -18.44
C ASN A 685 39.43 49.08 -17.65
N ASP A 686 38.35 49.80 -17.93
CA ASP A 686 37.05 49.63 -17.26
C ASP A 686 36.40 48.26 -17.57
N ASP A 687 36.79 47.61 -18.67
CA ASP A 687 36.29 46.29 -19.06
C ASP A 687 37.03 45.13 -18.36
N TYR A 688 38.02 45.43 -17.50
CA TYR A 688 38.83 44.42 -16.83
C TYR A 688 38.01 43.52 -15.90
N ARG A 689 38.14 42.21 -16.07
CA ARG A 689 37.55 41.16 -15.24
C ARG A 689 38.66 40.39 -14.54
N PRO A 690 38.76 40.45 -13.20
CA PRO A 690 39.80 39.72 -12.46
C PRO A 690 39.76 38.22 -12.72
N GLY A 691 40.96 37.61 -12.81
CA GLY A 691 41.13 36.17 -12.96
C GLY A 691 40.69 35.36 -11.74
N PRO A 692 40.60 34.02 -11.88
CA PRO A 692 40.11 33.11 -10.84
C PRO A 692 40.73 33.32 -9.46
N SER A 693 42.06 33.42 -9.36
CA SER A 693 42.76 33.51 -8.07
C SER A 693 42.45 34.85 -7.37
N LYS A 694 42.33 35.95 -8.13
CA LYS A 694 41.92 37.27 -7.60
C LYS A 694 40.48 37.31 -7.12
N ARG A 695 39.63 36.36 -7.55
CA ARG A 695 38.25 36.19 -7.09
C ARG A 695 38.12 35.21 -5.91
N GLY A 696 39.25 34.68 -5.42
CA GLY A 696 39.27 33.72 -4.33
C GLY A 696 38.89 32.29 -4.74
N PHE A 697 38.89 31.97 -6.03
CA PHE A 697 38.57 30.61 -6.48
C PHE A 697 39.68 29.63 -6.07
N PRO A 698 39.35 28.36 -5.76
CA PRO A 698 40.34 27.37 -5.37
C PRO A 698 41.37 27.12 -6.47
N GLU A 699 42.64 26.93 -6.09
CA GLU A 699 43.70 26.57 -7.04
C GLU A 699 43.32 25.26 -7.77
N PRO A 700 43.35 25.24 -9.12
CA PRO A 700 42.92 24.09 -9.90
C PRO A 700 43.96 22.98 -9.85
N ARG A 701 43.53 21.75 -9.56
CA ARG A 701 44.39 20.54 -9.53
C ARG A 701 44.32 19.71 -10.80
N THR A 702 43.31 19.95 -11.63
CA THR A 702 43.11 19.28 -12.92
C THR A 702 42.77 20.27 -14.01
N GLU A 703 42.93 19.86 -15.26
CA GLU A 703 42.56 20.68 -16.43
C GLU A 703 41.05 21.03 -16.42
N PHE A 704 40.20 20.09 -16.00
CA PHE A 704 38.77 20.36 -15.78
C PHE A 704 38.54 21.51 -14.79
N GLU A 705 39.23 21.49 -13.64
CA GLU A 705 39.10 22.55 -12.63
C GLU A 705 39.60 23.90 -13.16
N LEU A 706 40.69 23.92 -13.95
CA LEU A 706 41.21 25.14 -14.56
C LEU A 706 40.20 25.77 -15.54
N VAL A 707 39.61 24.95 -16.41
CA VAL A 707 38.58 25.40 -17.36
C VAL A 707 37.33 25.86 -16.64
N LEU A 708 36.89 25.13 -15.61
CA LEU A 708 35.75 25.52 -14.78
C LEU A 708 35.99 26.87 -14.08
N ASN A 709 37.20 27.09 -13.54
CA ASN A 709 37.61 28.36 -12.95
C ASN A 709 37.56 29.52 -13.95
N PHE A 710 38.07 29.34 -15.17
CA PHE A 710 37.98 30.38 -16.20
C PHE A 710 36.55 30.65 -16.67
N ILE A 711 35.70 29.63 -16.78
CA ILE A 711 34.28 29.81 -17.11
C ILE A 711 33.58 30.58 -15.98
N ALA A 712 33.80 30.20 -14.72
CA ALA A 712 33.24 30.89 -13.55
C ALA A 712 33.74 32.35 -13.44
N ALA A 713 34.96 32.64 -13.88
CA ALA A 713 35.50 34.00 -13.98
C ALA A 713 34.96 34.79 -15.19
N GLY A 714 34.20 34.14 -16.08
CA GLY A 714 33.65 34.73 -17.30
C GLY A 714 34.70 34.96 -18.39
N TRP A 715 35.81 34.22 -18.35
CA TRP A 715 36.93 34.29 -19.30
C TRP A 715 36.85 33.27 -20.43
N LEU A 716 36.10 32.18 -20.23
CA LEU A 716 35.80 31.18 -21.27
C LEU A 716 34.28 30.97 -21.39
N PRO A 717 33.77 30.65 -22.60
CA PRO A 717 32.37 30.31 -22.78
C PRO A 717 32.06 28.94 -22.15
N HIS A 718 30.83 28.80 -21.65
CA HIS A 718 30.38 27.61 -20.92
C HIS A 718 30.59 26.30 -21.71
N GLU A 719 30.39 26.32 -23.03
CA GLU A 719 30.53 25.16 -23.93
C GLU A 719 31.89 24.45 -23.82
N ARG A 720 32.95 25.16 -23.41
CA ARG A 720 34.29 24.59 -23.23
C ARG A 720 34.35 23.55 -22.11
N ILE A 721 33.39 23.56 -21.18
CA ILE A 721 33.35 22.62 -20.07
C ILE A 721 33.11 21.18 -20.53
N LEU A 722 32.35 20.98 -21.61
CA LEU A 722 32.03 19.65 -22.12
C LEU A 722 33.29 18.96 -22.68
N GLY A 723 34.11 19.70 -23.44
CA GLY A 723 35.40 19.21 -23.93
C GLY A 723 36.38 18.91 -22.79
N ALA A 724 36.44 19.80 -21.80
CA ALA A 724 37.29 19.61 -20.62
C ALA A 724 36.86 18.40 -19.77
N ALA A 725 35.55 18.17 -19.62
CA ALA A 725 34.99 17.00 -18.93
C ALA A 725 35.35 15.71 -19.67
N LEU A 726 35.18 15.67 -21.00
CA LEU A 726 35.49 14.49 -21.81
C LEU A 726 36.98 14.13 -21.79
N GLY A 727 37.87 15.12 -21.70
CA GLY A 727 39.33 14.94 -21.68
C GLY A 727 39.94 14.72 -20.30
N SER A 728 39.17 14.83 -19.21
CA SER A 728 39.71 14.75 -17.84
C SER A 728 39.35 13.43 -17.16
N PRO A 729 40.23 12.91 -16.30
CA PRO A 729 39.91 11.78 -15.45
C PRO A 729 39.11 12.25 -14.23
N PHE A 730 38.09 11.47 -13.87
CA PHE A 730 37.29 11.67 -12.66
C PHE A 730 37.42 10.50 -11.69
N ILE A 731 37.20 10.79 -10.41
CA ILE A 731 37.09 9.79 -9.34
C ILE A 731 35.61 9.51 -9.11
N LEU A 732 35.24 8.24 -9.01
CA LEU A 732 33.85 7.78 -8.83
C LEU A 732 33.75 6.85 -7.62
N ASP A 733 32.61 6.90 -6.94
CA ASP A 733 32.23 5.93 -5.92
C ASP A 733 31.63 4.66 -6.56
N ILE A 734 31.96 3.50 -5.98
CA ILE A 734 31.47 2.20 -6.43
C ILE A 734 30.74 1.48 -5.28
N ASP A 735 29.62 0.82 -5.60
CA ASP A 735 28.90 -0.05 -4.65
C ASP A 735 29.61 -1.41 -4.50
N SER A 736 30.29 -1.85 -5.57
CA SER A 736 31.17 -3.03 -5.60
C SER A 736 32.18 -2.87 -6.74
N PRO A 737 33.26 -3.69 -6.82
CA PRO A 737 34.30 -3.57 -7.86
C PRO A 737 33.78 -3.50 -9.31
N ASP A 738 32.59 -4.05 -9.57
CA ASP A 738 31.97 -4.13 -10.90
C ASP A 738 30.70 -3.27 -11.03
N LYS A 739 30.33 -2.47 -10.02
CA LYS A 739 29.08 -1.69 -10.02
C LYS A 739 29.28 -0.24 -9.58
N LEU A 740 29.14 0.66 -10.56
CA LEU A 740 29.09 2.12 -10.34
C LEU A 740 27.80 2.52 -9.63
N ARG A 741 27.90 3.48 -8.70
CA ARG A 741 26.76 4.06 -8.00
C ARG A 741 26.06 5.09 -8.89
N VAL A 742 24.83 4.79 -9.32
CA VAL A 742 23.96 5.73 -10.05
C VAL A 742 22.81 6.12 -9.15
N GLY A 743 22.68 7.41 -8.85
CA GLY A 743 21.61 7.96 -8.01
C GLY A 743 20.35 8.27 -8.81
N VAL A 744 19.22 8.29 -8.12
CA VAL A 744 17.93 8.80 -8.62
C VAL A 744 17.41 9.78 -7.58
N ASP A 745 17.13 11.02 -7.98
CA ASP A 745 16.60 12.04 -7.06
C ASP A 745 15.08 11.87 -6.81
N GLY A 746 14.51 12.67 -5.91
CA GLY A 746 13.09 12.61 -5.55
C GLY A 746 12.10 12.91 -6.69
N GLN A 747 12.59 13.36 -7.86
CA GLN A 747 11.79 13.57 -9.07
C GLN A 747 12.05 12.51 -10.15
N GLY A 748 12.82 11.46 -9.84
CA GLY A 748 13.11 10.36 -10.76
C GLY A 748 14.25 10.64 -11.75
N ARG A 749 14.98 11.77 -11.61
CA ARG A 749 16.11 12.08 -12.49
C ARG A 749 17.33 11.28 -12.07
N ARG A 750 17.95 10.60 -13.04
CA ARG A 750 19.17 9.81 -12.83
C ARG A 750 20.39 10.71 -12.83
N PHE A 751 21.33 10.45 -11.93
CA PHE A 751 22.59 11.20 -11.89
C PHE A 751 23.78 10.31 -11.49
N LEU A 752 24.96 10.71 -11.96
CA LEU A 752 26.23 10.08 -11.65
C LEU A 752 27.13 11.12 -10.97
N VAL A 753 27.51 10.85 -9.73
CA VAL A 753 28.42 11.70 -8.97
C VAL A 753 29.85 11.37 -9.33
N VAL A 754 30.63 12.40 -9.65
CA VAL A 754 32.07 12.28 -9.91
C VAL A 754 32.84 13.42 -9.24
N TYR A 755 34.11 13.17 -8.94
CA TYR A 755 34.99 14.14 -8.29
C TYR A 755 36.19 14.45 -9.18
N SER A 756 36.47 15.74 -9.40
CA SER A 756 37.56 16.20 -10.28
C SER A 756 38.94 16.01 -9.68
N SER A 757 39.05 15.86 -8.36
CA SER A 757 40.31 15.57 -7.67
C SER A 757 40.05 14.96 -6.28
N PRO A 758 41.06 14.34 -5.64
CA PRO A 758 40.91 13.78 -4.29
C PRO A 758 40.52 14.80 -3.21
N ARG A 759 40.59 16.10 -3.50
CA ARG A 759 40.11 17.17 -2.61
C ARG A 759 38.60 17.09 -2.39
N TYR A 760 37.85 16.69 -3.42
CA TYR A 760 36.39 16.66 -3.38
C TYR A 760 35.83 15.26 -3.08
N ALA A 761 36.65 14.21 -3.16
CA ALA A 761 36.23 12.84 -2.89
C ALA A 761 36.00 12.60 -1.38
N PRO A 762 34.93 11.89 -0.98
CA PRO A 762 34.62 11.62 0.41
C PRO A 762 35.66 10.71 1.07
N ARG A 763 36.02 10.98 2.33
CA ARG A 763 36.96 10.15 3.11
C ARG A 763 36.21 8.97 3.74
N GLY A 764 36.47 7.74 3.26
CA GLY A 764 36.00 6.49 3.90
C GLY A 764 35.04 5.60 3.08
N GLY A 765 34.93 5.79 1.77
CA GLY A 765 34.05 4.99 0.90
C GLY A 765 34.48 3.52 0.71
N THR A 766 33.53 2.69 0.27
CA THR A 766 33.64 1.24 -0.01
C THR A 766 34.59 0.85 -1.15
N GLY A 767 35.18 1.84 -1.81
CA GLY A 767 36.11 1.73 -2.94
C GLY A 767 35.96 2.95 -3.85
N THR A 768 37.03 3.39 -4.51
CA THR A 768 36.98 4.44 -5.55
C THR A 768 37.58 3.90 -6.84
N MET A 769 37.04 4.34 -7.97
CA MET A 769 37.59 4.05 -9.30
C MET A 769 37.88 5.36 -10.03
N GLN A 770 38.90 5.36 -10.88
CA GLN A 770 39.21 6.47 -11.78
C GLN A 770 38.76 6.11 -13.19
N ALA A 771 38.06 7.03 -13.87
CA ALA A 771 37.66 6.86 -15.26
C ALA A 771 37.69 8.20 -16.00
N ASP A 772 38.12 8.17 -17.26
CA ASP A 772 38.09 9.34 -18.14
C ASP A 772 36.65 9.71 -18.50
N GLY A 773 36.34 11.00 -18.65
CA GLY A 773 34.98 11.46 -18.98
C GLY A 773 34.40 10.81 -20.24
N ARG A 774 35.22 10.50 -21.26
CA ARG A 774 34.80 9.73 -22.45
C ARG A 774 34.35 8.30 -22.12
N ALA A 775 34.99 7.65 -21.16
CA ALA A 775 34.64 6.29 -20.75
C ALA A 775 33.28 6.22 -20.02
N LEU A 776 32.80 7.36 -19.49
CA LEU A 776 31.53 7.45 -18.78
C LEU A 776 30.31 7.61 -19.71
N LEU A 777 30.51 7.96 -20.99
CA LEU A 777 29.42 8.25 -21.93
C LEU A 777 28.33 7.17 -22.05
N PRO A 778 28.64 5.85 -22.05
CA PRO A 778 27.62 4.81 -22.11
C PRO A 778 26.65 4.83 -20.92
N LEU A 779 27.05 5.42 -19.79
CA LEU A 779 26.28 5.47 -18.54
C LEU A 779 25.47 6.76 -18.39
N LEU A 780 25.71 7.74 -19.26
CA LEU A 780 25.15 9.09 -19.18
C LEU A 780 23.90 9.28 -20.05
N ALA A 781 23.41 8.22 -20.71
CA ALA A 781 22.13 8.27 -21.41
C ALA A 781 20.99 8.51 -20.40
N ASP A 782 20.30 9.65 -20.56
CA ASP A 782 19.24 10.13 -19.66
C ASP A 782 19.67 10.28 -18.20
N ALA A 783 20.96 10.55 -17.96
CA ALA A 783 21.51 10.84 -16.64
C ALA A 783 22.33 12.14 -16.64
N THR A 784 22.40 12.80 -15.49
CA THR A 784 23.20 14.03 -15.29
C THR A 784 24.53 13.67 -14.64
N LEU A 785 25.65 14.16 -15.19
CA LEU A 785 26.95 14.05 -14.54
C LEU A 785 27.10 15.20 -13.54
N VAL A 786 27.14 14.88 -12.24
CA VAL A 786 27.28 15.86 -11.17
C VAL A 786 28.73 15.85 -10.70
N VAL A 787 29.46 16.94 -10.96
CA VAL A 787 30.87 17.06 -10.60
C VAL A 787 31.03 17.83 -9.29
N ASN A 788 31.82 17.27 -8.36
CA ASN A 788 32.12 17.84 -7.05
C ASN A 788 30.86 18.27 -6.26
N PRO A 789 29.86 17.40 -6.07
CA PRO A 789 28.61 17.78 -5.41
C PRO A 789 28.89 18.39 -4.02
N GLY A 790 28.27 19.55 -3.75
CA GLY A 790 28.43 20.28 -2.50
C GLY A 790 29.79 20.97 -2.30
N GLY A 791 30.70 20.90 -3.28
CA GLY A 791 31.97 21.63 -3.26
C GLY A 791 31.83 23.06 -3.82
N GLU A 792 32.76 23.95 -3.43
CA GLU A 792 32.81 25.35 -3.89
C GLU A 792 32.82 25.51 -5.43
N MET A 793 33.36 24.52 -6.15
CA MET A 793 33.39 24.45 -7.61
C MET A 793 32.66 23.18 -8.10
N SER A 794 31.34 23.22 -8.04
CA SER A 794 30.44 22.16 -8.50
C SER A 794 29.74 22.54 -9.80
N ILE A 795 29.41 21.54 -10.63
CA ILE A 795 28.62 21.73 -11.85
C ILE A 795 27.85 20.46 -12.22
N GLU A 796 26.64 20.64 -12.73
CA GLU A 796 25.83 19.60 -13.34
C GLU A 796 25.95 19.68 -14.87
N LEU A 797 26.31 18.56 -15.50
CA LEU A 797 26.43 18.45 -16.96
C LEU A 797 25.39 17.43 -17.46
N PRO A 798 24.41 17.84 -18.27
CA PRO A 798 23.46 16.91 -18.88
C PRO A 798 24.20 15.86 -19.71
N GLY A 799 23.94 14.58 -19.45
CA GLY A 799 24.64 13.48 -20.11
C GLY A 799 24.45 13.46 -21.63
N ASN A 800 23.27 13.90 -22.11
CA ASN A 800 22.99 14.02 -23.54
C ASN A 800 23.89 15.05 -24.23
N ASP A 801 24.29 16.12 -23.53
CA ASP A 801 25.19 17.15 -24.07
C ASP A 801 26.64 16.63 -24.14
N LEU A 802 27.07 15.86 -23.13
CA LEU A 802 28.36 15.17 -23.14
C LEU A 802 28.43 14.11 -24.25
N ILE A 803 27.34 13.35 -24.46
CA ILE A 803 27.24 12.36 -25.54
C ILE A 803 27.29 13.05 -26.91
N ALA A 804 26.61 14.19 -27.08
CA ALA A 804 26.67 14.96 -28.31
C ALA A 804 28.08 15.50 -28.58
N ALA A 805 28.73 16.07 -27.56
CA ALA A 805 30.11 16.57 -27.66
C ALA A 805 31.12 15.46 -27.94
N GLY A 806 30.93 14.25 -27.37
CA GLY A 806 31.82 13.10 -27.55
C GLY A 806 31.75 12.46 -28.95
N ARG A 807 30.71 12.77 -29.74
CA ARG A 807 30.53 12.31 -31.13
C ARG A 807 31.21 13.20 -32.16
N MET A 808 31.61 14.42 -31.80
CA MET A 808 32.38 15.28 -32.69
C MET A 808 33.86 14.88 -32.64
N PRO A 809 34.58 14.80 -33.77
CA PRO A 809 36.03 14.66 -33.76
C PRO A 809 36.62 15.90 -33.07
N GLY A 810 37.46 15.67 -32.06
CA GLY A 810 38.04 16.70 -31.17
C GLY A 810 39.06 17.59 -31.84
#